data_AF-A0A4P6XWT6-F1
#
_entry.id   AF-A0A4P6XWT6-F1
#
_cell.length_a   1.000
_cell.length_b   1.000
_cell.length_c   1.000
_cell.angle_alpha   90.00
_cell.angle_beta   90.00
_cell.angle_gamma   90.00
#
_symmetry.space_group_name_H-M   'P 1'
#
loop_
_entity.id
_entity.type
_entity.pdbx_description
1 polymer ?
#
loop_
_entity_poly.entity_id
_entity_poly.type
_entity_poly.pdbx_seq_one_letter_code
_entity_poly.pdbx_strand_id
1 'polypeptide(L)'
;MDFLFAAEEDVPKLPVPPLDETLRQVSVALKPLLSSEEFEEFLQESAQFKANENILRIQAHLEAAAENPGVGCYLDVVNGASYPGIYGDLRGDILPRNPYLVLEEDPYAMTINPPNQAQRMASLVNSSLKFIVTMRNGTLKPDVTPKAQRPLTMNCYRNLFGTTRVPAPHHLVTIKKYDEVNESRHVVFICNNQFYSLEVLTKSVNSADEKTKHELWFGDTELAVIVQAIIDDATAVDRVSLVNNGIGLITTQTYGVWGNARIELERLSPDTLHVIDNALFVAVLDTTIAPVTEQEKTKAISHGTLILADGTNIQIGSCASRWYDKLQLIVTANAVAGIVWESTSMDSTAILRFISDIYTDLILKLARNINGAEGTLFDQNIKFASQKDHPLKPAAHVLQFEKTPELSVLVHLSETRLADLLNQHEYKTLTMKLDTLLLSKIKILTDSFLQIGFQLAYFALYGKLANTLEPITTRKFRDARTELIAVQNDDVANLVKLYITSADNRKKWDAFKACCEIHTIQYRDAMAGKGFERHLNALYQVSTRPNAVNNLNEINRHTGLPPIPSFDQMSPGGTPFLSGTMFERLTNAELLISNCGNPALRLFGIPPAIDQGFGIGYIIHKDEVVVTVSSKHRQTERFLDTFKSFMSEIKRIVSQESDLVMALAESENRKLELKTIRIQKELSKVNLRSSLMRHPIDITLDTPNLEPFPSHHHSQDLSDEEYKYLGGYGYFDMGQVTLRGDQIYHTELSLNLRITLSFNSKANSRHLSHSNLHAFAKKHLQANDMKERFSLSEKIRERLTDLSLSTSSLSGSEHTSTSRPQTRKASL
;
A
#
# COMPACT_ATOMS: atom_id res chain seq x y z
N MET A 1 -5.05 11.28 30.68
CA MET A 1 -6.08 10.78 29.74
C MET A 1 -5.35 10.26 28.52
N ASP A 2 -5.82 9.16 27.94
CA ASP A 2 -5.24 8.60 26.72
C ASP A 2 -5.85 9.34 25.52
N PHE A 3 -5.18 10.40 25.04
CA PHE A 3 -5.71 11.27 23.99
C PHE A 3 -5.79 10.58 22.62
N LEU A 4 -5.05 9.48 22.43
CA LEU A 4 -5.01 8.72 21.18
C LEU A 4 -6.36 8.05 20.86
N PHE A 5 -7.01 7.48 21.88
CA PHE A 5 -8.29 6.76 21.72
C PHE A 5 -9.51 7.55 22.20
N ALA A 6 -9.33 8.78 22.71
CA ALA A 6 -10.41 9.57 23.32
C ALA A 6 -11.60 9.84 22.38
N ALA A 7 -11.37 9.91 21.07
CA ALA A 7 -12.41 10.14 20.06
C ALA A 7 -12.99 8.85 19.46
N GLU A 8 -12.52 7.65 19.87
CA GLU A 8 -12.98 6.37 19.31
C GLU A 8 -14.49 6.15 19.58
N GLU A 9 -14.98 6.60 20.73
CA GLU A 9 -16.40 6.57 21.10
C GLU A 9 -17.28 7.52 20.28
N ASP A 10 -16.71 8.51 19.58
CA ASP A 10 -17.40 9.40 18.65
C ASP A 10 -17.39 8.90 17.19
N VAL A 11 -16.52 7.94 16.85
CA VAL A 11 -16.46 7.37 15.49
C VAL A 11 -17.73 6.54 15.24
N PRO A 12 -18.47 6.74 14.13
CA PRO A 12 -19.69 6.00 13.84
C PRO A 12 -19.41 4.50 13.62
N LYS A 13 -20.39 3.63 13.84
CA LYS A 13 -20.24 2.19 13.58
C LYS A 13 -20.39 1.87 12.09
N LEU A 14 -19.74 0.79 11.65
CA LEU A 14 -19.85 0.32 10.27
C LEU A 14 -21.29 -0.19 10.02
N PRO A 15 -22.04 0.37 9.05
CA PRO A 15 -23.39 -0.10 8.74
C PRO A 15 -23.35 -1.50 8.11
N VAL A 16 -24.44 -2.25 8.27
CA VAL A 16 -24.70 -3.48 7.51
C VAL A 16 -25.44 -3.10 6.22
N PRO A 17 -24.90 -3.40 5.03
CA PRO A 17 -25.60 -3.16 3.77
C PRO A 17 -26.90 -4.00 3.68
N PRO A 18 -27.97 -3.49 3.06
CA PRO A 18 -29.14 -4.30 2.75
C PRO A 18 -28.78 -5.48 1.85
N LEU A 19 -29.38 -6.65 2.11
CA LEU A 19 -29.18 -7.87 1.32
C LEU A 19 -29.48 -7.66 -0.17
N ASP A 20 -30.53 -6.89 -0.50
CA ASP A 20 -30.89 -6.54 -1.87
C ASP A 20 -29.82 -5.73 -2.60
N GLU A 21 -29.24 -4.74 -1.93
CA GLU A 21 -28.20 -3.88 -2.50
C GLU A 21 -26.88 -4.67 -2.67
N THR A 22 -26.60 -5.57 -1.73
CA THR A 22 -25.48 -6.52 -1.80
C THR A 22 -25.61 -7.40 -3.05
N LEU A 23 -26.77 -8.04 -3.25
CA LEU A 23 -27.03 -8.90 -4.42
C LEU A 23 -27.05 -8.12 -5.73
N ARG A 24 -27.51 -6.86 -5.73
CA ARG A 24 -27.47 -5.97 -6.89
C ARG A 24 -26.03 -5.68 -7.33
N GLN A 25 -25.14 -5.36 -6.39
CA GLN A 25 -23.72 -5.10 -6.70
C GLN A 25 -22.99 -6.38 -7.13
N VAL A 26 -23.25 -7.52 -6.47
CA VAL A 26 -22.76 -8.85 -6.90
C VAL A 26 -23.17 -9.15 -8.34
N SER A 27 -24.43 -8.91 -8.69
CA SER A 27 -24.94 -9.10 -10.06
C SER A 27 -24.17 -8.27 -11.08
N VAL A 28 -23.92 -6.98 -10.78
CA VAL A 28 -23.12 -6.09 -11.65
C VAL A 28 -21.67 -6.58 -11.80
N ALA A 29 -21.06 -7.07 -10.72
CA ALA A 29 -19.68 -7.54 -10.70
C ALA A 29 -19.47 -8.90 -11.40
N LEU A 30 -20.48 -9.79 -11.33
CA LEU A 30 -20.44 -11.12 -11.94
C LEU A 30 -20.85 -11.11 -13.41
N LYS A 31 -21.87 -10.32 -13.80
CA LYS A 31 -22.41 -10.31 -15.18
C LYS A 31 -21.37 -10.27 -16.31
N PRO A 32 -20.29 -9.45 -16.27
CA PRO A 32 -19.28 -9.45 -17.33
C PRO A 32 -18.30 -10.63 -17.28
N LEU A 33 -18.33 -11.45 -16.23
CA LEU A 33 -17.49 -12.63 -16.00
C LEU A 33 -18.21 -13.96 -16.27
N LEU A 34 -19.52 -13.95 -16.50
CA LEU A 34 -20.36 -15.12 -16.68
C LEU A 34 -20.85 -15.25 -18.14
N SER A 35 -21.14 -16.48 -18.56
CA SER A 35 -21.97 -16.73 -19.76
C SER A 35 -23.43 -16.33 -19.49
N SER A 36 -24.27 -16.24 -20.53
CA SER A 36 -25.70 -16.00 -20.35
C SER A 36 -26.38 -17.10 -19.52
N GLU A 37 -25.98 -18.36 -19.73
CA GLU A 37 -26.51 -19.53 -19.02
C GLU A 37 -26.07 -19.50 -17.54
N GLU A 38 -24.79 -19.23 -17.27
CA GLU A 38 -24.23 -19.05 -15.92
C GLU A 38 -24.91 -17.87 -15.18
N PHE A 39 -25.25 -16.80 -15.90
CA PHE A 39 -25.92 -15.64 -15.31
C PHE A 39 -27.40 -15.92 -15.00
N GLU A 40 -28.11 -16.69 -15.83
CA GLU A 40 -29.47 -17.15 -15.53
C GLU A 40 -29.51 -18.10 -14.32
N GLU A 41 -28.52 -18.98 -14.18
CA GLU A 41 -28.31 -19.81 -13.00
C GLU A 41 -28.07 -18.94 -11.74
N PHE A 42 -27.15 -17.98 -11.82
CA PHE A 42 -26.91 -17.01 -10.73
C PHE A 42 -28.18 -16.23 -10.33
N LEU A 43 -29.04 -15.83 -11.27
CA LEU A 43 -30.30 -15.15 -10.95
C LEU A 43 -31.28 -16.07 -10.19
N GLN A 44 -31.29 -17.38 -10.48
CA GLN A 44 -32.09 -18.36 -9.74
C GLN A 44 -31.50 -18.61 -8.33
N GLU A 45 -30.18 -18.81 -8.23
CA GLU A 45 -29.51 -19.03 -6.95
C GLU A 45 -29.60 -17.81 -6.02
N SER A 46 -29.43 -16.60 -6.54
CA SER A 46 -29.54 -15.35 -5.75
C SER A 46 -30.97 -15.08 -5.27
N ALA A 47 -31.99 -15.44 -6.05
CA ALA A 47 -33.39 -15.41 -5.61
C ALA A 47 -33.65 -16.41 -4.47
N GLN A 48 -33.12 -17.63 -4.57
CA GLN A 48 -33.20 -18.63 -3.49
C GLN A 48 -32.45 -18.18 -2.23
N PHE A 49 -31.25 -17.60 -2.41
CA PHE A 49 -30.42 -17.06 -1.33
C PHE A 49 -31.15 -15.94 -0.57
N LYS A 50 -31.78 -14.99 -1.28
CA LYS A 50 -32.60 -13.93 -0.69
C LYS A 50 -33.81 -14.49 0.08
N ALA A 51 -34.42 -15.56 -0.41
CA ALA A 51 -35.58 -16.19 0.22
C ALA A 51 -35.24 -17.15 1.38
N ASN A 52 -33.95 -17.42 1.63
CA ASN A 52 -33.54 -18.40 2.62
C ASN A 52 -33.68 -17.86 4.06
N GLU A 53 -34.52 -18.51 4.88
CA GLU A 53 -34.77 -18.11 6.27
C GLU A 53 -33.52 -18.04 7.14
N ASN A 54 -32.53 -18.90 6.91
CA ASN A 54 -31.27 -18.88 7.68
C ASN A 54 -30.42 -17.66 7.30
N ILE A 55 -30.39 -17.27 6.02
CA ILE A 55 -29.67 -16.07 5.57
C ILE A 55 -30.35 -14.80 6.08
N LEU A 56 -31.68 -14.73 6.02
CA LEU A 56 -32.45 -13.64 6.63
C LEU A 56 -32.26 -13.56 8.16
N ARG A 57 -32.11 -14.71 8.83
CA ARG A 57 -31.79 -14.76 10.27
C ARG A 57 -30.37 -14.27 10.54
N ILE A 58 -29.37 -14.66 9.74
CA ILE A 58 -28.00 -14.15 9.88
C ILE A 58 -27.97 -12.63 9.63
N GLN A 59 -28.62 -12.13 8.57
CA GLN A 59 -28.77 -10.69 8.30
C GLN A 59 -29.25 -9.92 9.53
N ALA A 60 -30.38 -10.36 10.12
CA ALA A 60 -30.94 -9.71 11.31
C ALA A 60 -30.00 -9.75 12.53
N HIS A 61 -29.20 -10.81 12.69
CA HIS A 61 -28.18 -10.87 13.73
C HIS A 61 -26.97 -9.97 13.46
N LEU A 62 -26.56 -9.77 12.20
CA LEU A 62 -25.50 -8.81 11.84
C LEU A 62 -25.98 -7.38 12.09
N GLU A 63 -27.22 -7.06 11.71
CA GLU A 63 -27.87 -5.76 11.97
C GLU A 63 -27.95 -5.47 13.47
N ALA A 64 -28.48 -6.42 14.26
CA ALA A 64 -28.54 -6.29 15.71
C ALA A 64 -27.16 -6.17 16.38
N ALA A 65 -26.13 -6.84 15.84
CA ALA A 65 -24.76 -6.71 16.33
C ALA A 65 -24.16 -5.33 16.00
N ALA A 66 -24.51 -4.71 14.87
CA ALA A 66 -24.09 -3.35 14.52
C ALA A 66 -24.80 -2.28 15.39
N GLU A 67 -26.05 -2.50 15.76
CA GLU A 67 -26.80 -1.64 16.69
C GLU A 67 -26.34 -1.78 18.15
N ASN A 68 -25.90 -2.96 18.58
CA ASN A 68 -25.50 -3.25 19.96
C ASN A 68 -24.42 -2.28 20.46
N PRO A 69 -24.66 -1.46 21.50
CA PRO A 69 -23.70 -0.47 22.00
C PRO A 69 -22.30 -1.04 22.32
N GLY A 70 -22.23 -2.27 22.86
CA GLY A 70 -20.98 -2.93 23.27
C GLY A 70 -20.14 -3.52 22.14
N VAL A 71 -20.63 -3.52 20.90
CA VAL A 71 -19.90 -4.00 19.72
C VAL A 71 -19.34 -2.81 18.94
N GLY A 72 -18.03 -2.81 18.65
CA GLY A 72 -17.41 -1.76 17.83
C GLY A 72 -17.74 -1.90 16.35
N CYS A 73 -17.43 -3.08 15.79
CA CYS A 73 -17.71 -3.46 14.41
C CYS A 73 -18.32 -4.88 14.37
N TYR A 74 -19.37 -5.08 13.56
CA TYR A 74 -20.04 -6.39 13.44
C TYR A 74 -19.13 -7.44 12.77
N LEU A 75 -18.16 -7.03 11.94
CA LEU A 75 -17.23 -7.95 11.27
C LEU A 75 -16.25 -8.61 12.23
N ASP A 76 -15.92 -7.95 13.35
CA ASP A 76 -15.02 -8.51 14.37
C ASP A 76 -15.74 -9.55 15.24
N VAL A 77 -17.06 -9.47 15.37
CA VAL A 77 -17.87 -10.53 16.00
C VAL A 77 -17.78 -11.83 15.20
N VAL A 78 -17.79 -11.72 13.87
CA VAL A 78 -17.75 -12.84 12.93
C VAL A 78 -16.35 -13.45 12.81
N ASN A 79 -15.32 -12.61 12.75
CA ASN A 79 -13.95 -13.06 12.44
C ASN A 79 -12.99 -13.10 13.65
N GLY A 80 -13.40 -12.54 14.78
CA GLY A 80 -12.56 -12.37 15.97
C GLY A 80 -11.50 -11.30 15.76
N ALA A 81 -10.30 -11.51 16.32
CA ALA A 81 -9.18 -10.58 16.16
C ALA A 81 -8.54 -10.63 14.75
N SER A 82 -8.63 -11.78 14.08
CA SER A 82 -8.22 -11.97 12.68
C SER A 82 -9.27 -11.46 11.71
N TYR A 83 -8.87 -11.00 10.53
CA TYR A 83 -9.77 -10.51 9.49
C TYR A 83 -9.50 -11.23 8.16
N PRO A 84 -10.51 -11.46 7.29
CA PRO A 84 -10.27 -11.88 5.91
C PRO A 84 -9.43 -10.82 5.22
N GLY A 85 -8.14 -11.12 5.01
CA GLY A 85 -7.20 -10.15 4.46
C GLY A 85 -7.58 -9.74 3.04
N ILE A 86 -6.77 -8.89 2.40
CA ILE A 86 -6.91 -8.58 0.96
C ILE A 86 -6.76 -9.80 0.04
N TYR A 87 -6.46 -10.98 0.61
CA TYR A 87 -6.30 -12.27 -0.03
C TYR A 87 -7.45 -13.25 0.25
N GLY A 88 -8.53 -12.80 0.92
CA GLY A 88 -9.66 -13.63 1.31
C GLY A 88 -9.33 -14.68 2.38
N ASP A 89 -10.14 -15.73 2.45
CA ASP A 89 -9.80 -16.93 3.23
C ASP A 89 -8.63 -17.67 2.58
N LEU A 90 -7.59 -17.94 3.37
CA LEU A 90 -6.33 -18.48 2.91
C LEU A 90 -6.40 -19.99 2.65
N ARG A 91 -7.17 -20.40 1.64
CA ARG A 91 -7.30 -21.79 1.21
C ARG A 91 -6.01 -22.27 0.52
N GLY A 92 -5.33 -23.25 1.12
CA GLY A 92 -4.21 -23.94 0.50
C GLY A 92 -2.84 -23.45 0.96
N ASP A 93 -2.09 -22.79 0.05
CA ASP A 93 -0.64 -22.61 0.21
C ASP A 93 -0.08 -21.46 -0.65
N ILE A 94 0.09 -20.24 -0.11
CA ILE A 94 0.70 -19.13 -0.85
C ILE A 94 1.52 -18.23 0.10
N LEU A 95 2.84 -18.33 0.00
CA LEU A 95 3.78 -17.45 0.68
C LEU A 95 4.90 -16.97 -0.27
N PRO A 96 5.43 -15.75 -0.05
CA PRO A 96 4.88 -14.73 0.82
C PRO A 96 3.72 -13.97 0.15
N ARG A 97 2.51 -14.06 0.71
CA ARG A 97 1.38 -13.15 0.40
C ARG A 97 1.54 -11.76 1.04
N ASN A 98 2.59 -11.52 1.80
CA ASN A 98 2.75 -10.29 2.55
C ASN A 98 2.97 -9.08 1.62
N PRO A 99 2.19 -8.00 1.75
CA PRO A 99 2.49 -6.73 1.12
C PRO A 99 3.84 -6.19 1.59
N TYR A 100 4.47 -5.36 0.75
CA TYR A 100 5.75 -4.75 1.07
C TYR A 100 5.87 -3.32 0.55
N LEU A 101 6.71 -2.56 1.24
CA LEU A 101 7.02 -1.16 0.97
C LEU A 101 8.54 -1.02 0.90
N VAL A 102 9.06 -0.44 -0.18
CA VAL A 102 10.45 0.01 -0.26
C VAL A 102 10.47 1.49 0.12
N LEU A 103 11.26 1.84 1.13
CA LEU A 103 11.35 3.20 1.63
C LEU A 103 12.21 4.05 0.70
N GLU A 104 11.99 5.36 0.74
CA GLU A 104 12.93 6.30 0.13
C GLU A 104 14.30 6.25 0.80
N GLU A 105 15.31 6.73 0.07
CA GLU A 105 16.70 6.76 0.52
C GLU A 105 16.86 7.55 1.82
N ASP A 106 17.94 7.29 2.57
CA ASP A 106 18.19 8.05 3.80
C ASP A 106 18.38 9.54 3.49
N PRO A 107 17.82 10.49 4.28
CA PRO A 107 18.12 11.90 4.12
C PRO A 107 19.63 12.24 4.11
N TYR A 108 20.47 11.40 4.74
CA TYR A 108 21.94 11.50 4.71
C TYR A 108 22.60 10.86 3.48
N ALA A 109 21.88 10.17 2.60
CA ALA A 109 22.44 9.44 1.45
C ALA A 109 23.19 10.35 0.46
N MET A 110 22.80 11.62 0.33
CA MET A 110 23.49 12.61 -0.51
C MET A 110 24.60 13.39 0.23
N THR A 111 24.93 13.02 1.47
CA THR A 111 26.02 13.66 2.22
C THR A 111 27.37 12.98 1.96
N ILE A 112 28.47 13.59 2.44
CA ILE A 112 29.83 13.08 2.25
C ILE A 112 30.01 11.65 2.82
N ASN A 113 29.28 11.33 3.89
CA ASN A 113 29.33 10.04 4.58
C ASN A 113 27.89 9.47 4.66
N PRO A 114 27.39 8.79 3.61
CA PRO A 114 26.09 8.14 3.65
C PRO A 114 26.08 7.03 4.73
N PRO A 115 24.94 6.77 5.38
CA PRO A 115 24.87 5.80 6.46
C PRO A 115 25.04 4.37 5.93
N ASN A 116 25.80 3.55 6.65
CA ASN A 116 25.89 2.12 6.37
C ASN A 116 24.64 1.35 6.86
N GLN A 117 24.56 0.06 6.54
CA GLN A 117 23.45 -0.83 6.95
C GLN A 117 23.13 -0.74 8.45
N ALA A 118 24.14 -0.80 9.32
CA ALA A 118 23.97 -0.77 10.77
C ALA A 118 23.44 0.59 11.27
N GLN A 119 23.98 1.70 10.74
CA GLN A 119 23.55 3.06 11.05
C GLN A 119 22.12 3.34 10.58
N ARG A 120 21.77 2.90 9.37
CA ARG A 120 20.40 3.01 8.81
C ARG A 120 19.41 2.21 9.64
N MET A 121 19.73 0.96 9.97
CA MET A 121 18.89 0.10 10.83
C MET A 121 18.70 0.74 12.21
N ALA A 122 19.78 1.15 12.89
CA ALA A 122 19.71 1.77 14.21
C ALA A 122 18.85 3.04 14.21
N SER A 123 19.00 3.89 13.18
CA SER A 123 18.22 5.12 13.02
C SER A 123 16.73 4.84 12.84
N LEU A 124 16.37 3.85 12.02
CA LEU A 124 14.99 3.42 11.78
C LEU A 124 14.37 2.75 13.02
N VAL A 125 15.11 1.88 13.70
CA VAL A 125 14.68 1.24 14.97
C VAL A 125 14.40 2.32 16.01
N ASN A 126 15.32 3.26 16.24
CA ASN A 126 15.10 4.32 17.23
C ASN A 126 13.95 5.26 16.88
N SER A 127 13.77 5.63 15.61
CA SER A 127 12.57 6.37 15.19
C SER A 127 11.28 5.56 15.43
N SER A 128 11.33 4.24 15.25
CA SER A 128 10.22 3.33 15.53
C SER A 128 9.92 3.24 17.03
N LEU A 129 10.94 3.19 17.89
CA LEU A 129 10.76 3.20 19.34
C LEU A 129 10.11 4.50 19.83
N LYS A 130 10.49 5.66 19.26
CA LYS A 130 9.82 6.93 19.57
C LYS A 130 8.34 6.91 19.18
N PHE A 131 8.00 6.35 18.02
CA PHE A 131 6.60 6.15 17.61
C PHE A 131 5.85 5.25 18.61
N ILE A 132 6.43 4.10 18.98
CA ILE A 132 5.86 3.14 19.94
C ILE A 132 5.63 3.79 21.32
N VAL A 133 6.60 4.55 21.84
CA VAL A 133 6.46 5.22 23.15
C VAL A 133 5.43 6.35 23.07
N THR A 134 5.42 7.16 22.00
CA THR A 134 4.40 8.20 21.76
C THR A 134 2.99 7.59 21.70
N MET A 135 2.84 6.44 21.05
CA MET A 135 1.58 5.67 21.01
C MET A 135 1.19 5.15 22.40
N ARG A 136 2.11 4.52 23.14
CA ARG A 136 1.85 3.99 24.49
C ARG A 136 1.54 5.09 25.52
N ASN A 137 2.16 6.25 25.40
CA ASN A 137 1.87 7.42 26.25
C ASN A 137 0.49 8.04 25.95
N GLY A 138 -0.17 7.65 24.85
CA GLY A 138 -1.44 8.24 24.41
C GLY A 138 -1.28 9.66 23.86
N THR A 139 -0.06 10.03 23.44
CA THR A 139 0.31 11.37 22.96
C THR A 139 0.48 11.44 21.44
N LEU A 140 0.35 10.31 20.73
CA LEU A 140 0.29 10.26 19.27
C LEU A 140 -0.95 11.03 18.78
N LYS A 141 -0.77 11.91 17.81
CA LYS A 141 -1.89 12.71 17.25
C LYS A 141 -2.92 11.77 16.59
N PRO A 142 -4.21 11.83 16.97
CA PRO A 142 -5.26 11.06 16.31
C PRO A 142 -5.35 11.37 14.80
N ASP A 143 -5.63 10.33 14.00
CA ASP A 143 -5.88 10.48 12.58
C ASP A 143 -7.24 11.13 12.33
N VAL A 144 -7.31 12.03 11.36
CA VAL A 144 -8.53 12.77 11.00
C VAL A 144 -8.69 12.91 9.49
N THR A 145 -9.94 12.99 9.02
CA THR A 145 -10.24 13.24 7.61
C THR A 145 -9.70 14.62 7.15
N PRO A 146 -8.98 14.71 6.01
CA PRO A 146 -8.25 15.94 5.64
C PRO A 146 -9.09 17.22 5.59
N LYS A 147 -10.29 17.18 4.96
CA LYS A 147 -11.17 18.35 4.82
C LYS A 147 -12.02 18.62 6.07
N ALA A 148 -12.76 17.61 6.52
CA ALA A 148 -13.78 17.75 7.55
C ALA A 148 -13.24 17.61 8.99
N GLN A 149 -11.97 17.25 9.16
CA GLN A 149 -11.29 17.03 10.44
C GLN A 149 -12.02 16.06 11.39
N ARG A 150 -12.91 15.21 10.85
CA ARG A 150 -13.60 14.14 11.59
C ARG A 150 -12.60 13.04 11.99
N PRO A 151 -12.65 12.51 13.21
CA PRO A 151 -11.81 11.39 13.65
C PRO A 151 -11.90 10.16 12.74
N LEU A 152 -10.81 9.40 12.70
CA LEU A 152 -10.74 8.04 12.14
C LEU A 152 -10.41 7.06 13.28
N THR A 153 -10.84 5.80 13.17
CA THR A 153 -10.53 4.77 14.18
C THR A 153 -9.02 4.61 14.34
N MET A 154 -8.55 4.58 15.60
CA MET A 154 -7.15 4.37 15.98
C MET A 154 -6.91 2.96 16.56
N ASN A 155 -7.94 2.14 16.74
CA ASN A 155 -7.79 0.79 17.29
C ASN A 155 -6.91 -0.15 16.43
N CYS A 156 -6.81 0.10 15.12
CA CYS A 156 -5.88 -0.64 14.24
C CYS A 156 -4.39 -0.52 14.63
N TYR A 157 -3.99 0.55 15.34
CA TYR A 157 -2.61 0.73 15.81
C TYR A 157 -2.22 -0.25 16.93
N ARG A 158 -3.20 -0.79 17.68
CA ARG A 158 -2.97 -1.77 18.75
C ARG A 158 -2.33 -3.07 18.23
N ASN A 159 -2.46 -3.37 16.94
CA ASN A 159 -1.94 -4.59 16.31
C ASN A 159 -0.57 -4.41 15.65
N LEU A 160 -0.01 -3.19 15.60
CA LEU A 160 1.24 -2.95 14.85
C LEU A 160 2.48 -3.58 15.50
N PHE A 161 2.51 -3.63 16.84
CA PHE A 161 3.68 -4.02 17.61
C PHE A 161 3.34 -5.10 18.64
N GLY A 162 4.31 -5.94 19.01
CA GLY A 162 4.10 -7.01 19.99
C GLY A 162 3.02 -8.02 19.58
N THR A 163 2.81 -8.15 18.26
CA THR A 163 1.71 -8.90 17.63
C THR A 163 2.26 -9.81 16.54
N THR A 164 1.83 -11.08 16.51
CA THR A 164 2.18 -12.04 15.46
C THR A 164 0.95 -12.82 15.02
N ARG A 165 0.89 -13.20 13.75
CA ARG A 165 -0.01 -14.27 13.30
C ARG A 165 0.48 -15.59 13.89
N VAL A 166 -0.45 -16.48 14.22
CA VAL A 166 -0.17 -17.88 14.55
C VAL A 166 -1.18 -18.80 13.84
N PRO A 167 -0.75 -20.00 13.36
CA PRO A 167 -1.67 -21.01 12.84
C PRO A 167 -2.59 -21.51 13.95
N ALA A 168 -3.85 -21.79 13.58
CA ALA A 168 -4.87 -22.34 14.46
C ALA A 168 -5.44 -23.66 13.88
N PRO A 169 -6.13 -24.48 14.68
CA PRO A 169 -6.76 -25.72 14.19
C PRO A 169 -7.70 -25.50 12.99
N HIS A 170 -7.90 -26.55 12.19
CA HIS A 170 -8.74 -26.52 10.98
C HIS A 170 -8.26 -25.53 9.88
N HIS A 171 -6.94 -25.36 9.74
CA HIS A 171 -6.31 -24.45 8.77
C HIS A 171 -6.68 -22.97 8.93
N LEU A 172 -7.13 -22.58 10.12
CA LEU A 172 -7.43 -21.19 10.46
C LEU A 172 -6.15 -20.45 10.87
N VAL A 173 -6.25 -19.12 10.95
CA VAL A 173 -5.22 -18.25 11.52
C VAL A 173 -5.83 -17.46 12.67
N THR A 174 -5.03 -17.21 13.70
CA THR A 174 -5.39 -16.29 14.78
C THR A 174 -4.20 -15.36 15.07
N ILE A 175 -4.40 -14.40 15.97
CA ILE A 175 -3.40 -13.42 16.33
C ILE A 175 -3.00 -13.64 17.79
N LYS A 176 -1.71 -13.84 18.03
CA LYS A 176 -1.12 -13.81 19.37
C LYS A 176 -0.55 -12.41 19.62
N LYS A 177 -0.83 -11.85 20.78
CA LYS A 177 -0.38 -10.53 21.22
C LYS A 177 0.24 -10.65 22.61
N TYR A 178 0.86 -9.57 23.07
CA TYR A 178 1.15 -9.34 24.48
C TYR A 178 -0.10 -9.52 25.37
N ASP A 179 0.11 -9.89 26.63
CA ASP A 179 -0.93 -9.82 27.67
C ASP A 179 -1.12 -8.35 28.10
N GLU A 180 -0.05 -7.66 28.50
CA GLU A 180 -0.03 -6.21 28.69
C GLU A 180 0.83 -5.48 27.63
N VAL A 181 0.29 -4.42 27.03
CA VAL A 181 0.95 -3.69 25.92
C VAL A 181 2.35 -3.19 26.25
N ASN A 182 2.65 -2.92 27.52
CA ASN A 182 3.94 -2.39 27.97
C ASN A 182 4.99 -3.49 28.27
N GLU A 183 4.62 -4.77 28.24
CA GLU A 183 5.56 -5.89 28.48
C GLU A 183 6.41 -6.22 27.25
N SER A 184 5.89 -5.97 26.05
CA SER A 184 6.67 -6.03 24.81
C SER A 184 7.71 -4.90 24.79
N ARG A 185 9.00 -5.22 24.99
CA ARG A 185 10.08 -4.23 25.16
C ARG A 185 11.33 -4.45 24.31
N HIS A 186 11.39 -5.56 23.58
CA HIS A 186 12.56 -5.99 22.82
C HIS A 186 12.28 -6.06 21.32
N VAL A 187 13.33 -5.95 20.53
CA VAL A 187 13.33 -6.19 19.07
C VAL A 187 14.10 -7.48 18.81
N VAL A 188 13.60 -8.29 17.88
CA VAL A 188 14.33 -9.47 17.40
C VAL A 188 15.04 -9.11 16.11
N PHE A 189 16.37 -9.21 16.10
CA PHE A 189 17.19 -9.05 14.91
C PHE A 189 17.39 -10.41 14.23
N ILE A 190 17.32 -10.45 12.90
CA ILE A 190 17.66 -11.64 12.10
C ILE A 190 18.76 -11.26 11.12
N CYS A 191 19.88 -12.00 11.15
CA CYS A 191 21.01 -11.85 10.23
C CYS A 191 21.56 -13.24 9.91
N ASN A 192 21.72 -13.60 8.63
CA ASN A 192 22.20 -14.92 8.21
C ASN A 192 21.55 -16.11 8.95
N ASN A 193 20.22 -16.10 9.08
CA ASN A 193 19.42 -17.09 9.82
C ASN A 193 19.70 -17.19 11.33
N GLN A 194 20.62 -16.38 11.89
CA GLN A 194 20.78 -16.23 13.34
C GLN A 194 19.73 -15.24 13.85
N PHE A 195 19.17 -15.54 15.01
CA PHE A 195 18.16 -14.73 15.68
C PHE A 195 18.76 -14.13 16.96
N TYR A 196 18.55 -12.85 17.20
CA TYR A 196 19.07 -12.14 18.37
C TYR A 196 17.95 -11.34 19.02
N SER A 197 17.81 -11.39 20.35
CA SER A 197 16.90 -10.52 21.10
C SER A 197 17.68 -9.40 21.78
N LEU A 198 17.20 -8.16 21.67
CA LEU A 198 17.73 -6.99 22.37
C LEU A 198 16.58 -6.26 23.06
N GLU A 199 16.64 -6.12 24.39
CA GLU A 199 15.72 -5.22 25.11
C GLU A 199 16.09 -3.77 24.79
N VAL A 200 15.12 -3.00 24.28
CA VAL A 200 15.33 -1.63 23.76
C VAL A 200 14.49 -0.56 24.46
N LEU A 201 13.49 -0.98 25.24
CA LEU A 201 12.71 -0.12 26.15
C LEU A 201 12.91 -0.55 27.61
N THR A 202 12.99 0.43 28.53
CA THR A 202 13.00 0.17 29.98
C THR A 202 11.67 -0.41 30.47
N LYS A 203 11.68 -1.09 31.63
CA LYS A 203 10.45 -1.54 32.31
C LYS A 203 9.47 -0.38 32.47
N SER A 204 8.18 -0.66 32.28
CA SER A 204 7.16 0.38 32.35
C SER A 204 7.06 0.95 33.77
N VAL A 205 7.07 2.27 33.89
CA VAL A 205 6.80 2.94 35.17
C VAL A 205 5.39 3.52 35.16
N ASN A 206 4.55 3.04 36.07
CA ASN A 206 3.18 3.51 36.26
C ASN A 206 3.09 4.33 37.56
N SER A 207 3.87 5.41 37.66
CA SER A 207 3.75 6.41 38.73
C SER A 207 2.91 7.60 38.23
N ALA A 208 2.19 8.27 39.13
CA ALA A 208 1.34 9.42 38.76
C ALA A 208 2.17 10.66 38.32
N ASP A 209 3.46 10.68 38.66
CA ASP A 209 4.38 11.78 38.38
C ASP A 209 5.15 11.61 37.06
N GLU A 210 5.19 10.40 36.48
CA GLU A 210 5.93 10.14 35.24
C GLU A 210 5.09 10.32 33.97
N LYS A 211 5.63 11.15 33.07
CA LYS A 211 4.98 11.54 31.81
C LYS A 211 5.25 10.58 30.65
N THR A 212 6.21 9.67 30.79
CA THR A 212 6.52 8.65 29.79
C THR A 212 6.48 7.28 30.44
N LYS A 213 5.83 6.31 29.78
CA LYS A 213 5.74 4.94 30.30
C LYS A 213 7.07 4.19 30.17
N HIS A 214 7.90 4.56 29.20
CA HIS A 214 9.18 3.93 28.91
C HIS A 214 10.26 4.97 28.57
N GLU A 215 11.52 4.58 28.77
CA GLU A 215 12.70 5.25 28.24
C GLU A 215 13.42 4.32 27.23
N LEU A 216 14.19 4.90 26.30
CA LEU A 216 14.94 4.15 25.28
C LEU A 216 16.33 3.78 25.81
N TRP A 217 16.75 2.52 25.65
CA TRP A 217 18.04 2.05 26.16
C TRP A 217 19.27 2.62 25.44
N PHE A 218 19.16 2.89 24.13
CA PHE A 218 20.32 3.17 23.25
C PHE A 218 20.08 4.37 22.32
N GLY A 219 21.05 5.28 22.24
CA GLY A 219 21.10 6.30 21.19
C GLY A 219 21.43 5.72 19.81
N ASP A 220 21.23 6.49 18.73
CA ASP A 220 21.44 6.02 17.35
C ASP A 220 22.85 5.44 17.14
N THR A 221 23.88 6.09 17.70
CA THR A 221 25.29 5.64 17.61
C THR A 221 25.57 4.37 18.42
N GLU A 222 25.03 4.26 19.64
CA GLU A 222 25.20 3.07 20.48
C GLU A 222 24.53 1.85 19.84
N LEU A 223 23.30 2.03 19.35
CA LEU A 223 22.55 0.98 18.69
C LEU A 223 23.21 0.57 17.36
N ALA A 224 23.80 1.50 16.61
CA ALA A 224 24.56 1.17 15.40
C ALA A 224 25.79 0.28 15.69
N VAL A 225 26.47 0.48 16.82
CA VAL A 225 27.58 -0.40 17.25
C VAL A 225 27.05 -1.80 17.62
N ILE A 226 25.92 -1.89 18.33
CA ILE A 226 25.30 -3.19 18.66
C ILE A 226 24.85 -3.93 17.40
N VAL A 227 24.22 -3.22 16.45
CA VAL A 227 23.79 -3.80 15.16
C VAL A 227 24.99 -4.24 14.32
N GLN A 228 26.09 -3.48 14.31
CA GLN A 228 27.31 -3.91 13.63
C GLN A 228 27.90 -5.18 14.27
N ALA A 229 27.94 -5.26 15.61
CA ALA A 229 28.40 -6.46 16.31
C ALA A 229 27.53 -7.69 16.00
N ILE A 230 26.21 -7.52 15.82
CA ILE A 230 25.29 -8.58 15.36
C ILE A 230 25.63 -9.03 13.93
N ILE A 231 25.94 -8.09 13.02
CA ILE A 231 26.36 -8.43 11.64
C ILE A 231 27.68 -9.19 11.65
N ASP A 232 28.66 -8.73 12.43
CA ASP A 232 29.99 -9.32 12.50
C ASP A 232 29.95 -10.74 13.10
N ASP A 233 29.17 -10.94 14.18
CA ASP A 233 28.93 -12.26 14.80
C ASP A 233 28.20 -13.23 13.85
N ALA A 234 27.10 -12.78 13.24
CA ALA A 234 26.34 -13.58 12.27
C ALA A 234 27.13 -13.93 10.99
N THR A 235 28.20 -13.19 10.70
CA THR A 235 29.10 -13.45 9.56
C THR A 235 30.25 -14.38 9.93
N ALA A 236 30.59 -14.50 11.22
CA ALA A 236 31.64 -15.40 11.71
C ALA A 236 31.19 -16.87 11.85
N VAL A 237 29.88 -17.13 11.94
CA VAL A 237 29.29 -18.48 12.05
C VAL A 237 29.43 -19.25 10.73
N ASP A 238 29.75 -20.55 10.80
CA ASP A 238 29.96 -21.39 9.62
C ASP A 238 28.66 -21.65 8.82
N ARG A 239 28.79 -21.81 7.50
CA ARG A 239 27.66 -21.94 6.57
C ARG A 239 26.70 -23.09 6.87
N VAL A 240 27.18 -24.19 7.46
CA VAL A 240 26.33 -25.35 7.81
C VAL A 240 25.48 -25.03 9.03
N SER A 241 26.09 -24.40 10.04
CA SER A 241 25.40 -23.88 11.23
C SER A 241 24.39 -22.78 10.87
N LEU A 242 24.68 -21.90 9.90
CA LEU A 242 23.71 -20.90 9.40
C LEU A 242 22.45 -21.57 8.81
N VAL A 243 22.59 -22.60 7.98
CA VAL A 243 21.41 -23.29 7.39
C VAL A 243 20.61 -24.05 8.44
N ASN A 244 21.28 -24.72 9.38
CA ASN A 244 20.62 -25.40 10.49
C ASN A 244 19.80 -24.46 11.40
N ASN A 245 20.10 -23.16 11.40
CA ASN A 245 19.38 -22.15 12.18
C ASN A 245 18.26 -21.43 11.38
N GLY A 246 18.02 -21.82 10.13
CA GLY A 246 16.95 -21.31 9.24
C GLY A 246 15.51 -21.59 9.68
N ILE A 247 15.21 -21.58 10.98
CA ILE A 247 13.89 -21.93 11.53
C ILE A 247 12.77 -21.05 10.98
N GLY A 248 13.06 -19.79 10.61
CA GLY A 248 12.09 -18.88 9.98
C GLY A 248 11.47 -19.41 8.69
N LEU A 249 12.16 -20.32 7.98
CA LEU A 249 11.66 -21.00 6.77
C LEU A 249 10.33 -21.74 6.98
N ILE A 250 10.01 -22.21 8.19
CA ILE A 250 8.76 -22.95 8.44
C ILE A 250 7.53 -22.04 8.45
N THR A 251 7.69 -20.73 8.70
CA THR A 251 6.66 -19.71 8.45
C THR A 251 6.35 -19.58 6.94
N THR A 252 7.13 -20.30 6.11
CA THR A 252 7.01 -20.76 4.72
C THR A 252 5.82 -21.61 4.29
N GLN A 253 5.31 -22.41 5.23
CA GLN A 253 4.54 -23.62 4.93
C GLN A 253 3.02 -23.40 4.93
N THR A 254 2.27 -24.39 4.45
CA THR A 254 0.82 -24.47 4.69
C THR A 254 0.51 -24.30 6.17
N TYR A 255 -0.63 -23.69 6.53
CA TYR A 255 -1.01 -23.58 7.95
C TYR A 255 -1.19 -24.92 8.66
N GLY A 256 -1.47 -26.01 7.91
CA GLY A 256 -1.49 -27.36 8.50
C GLY A 256 -0.10 -27.82 8.93
N VAL A 257 0.90 -27.70 8.05
CA VAL A 257 2.28 -28.08 8.34
C VAL A 257 2.93 -27.12 9.35
N TRP A 258 2.72 -25.81 9.20
CA TRP A 258 3.18 -24.80 10.15
C TRP A 258 2.52 -24.99 11.53
N GLY A 259 1.21 -25.25 11.60
CA GLY A 259 0.52 -25.53 12.86
C GLY A 259 1.15 -26.68 13.64
N ASN A 260 1.40 -27.81 12.98
CA ASN A 260 2.06 -28.97 13.60
C ASN A 260 3.50 -28.65 14.03
N ALA A 261 4.28 -27.98 13.18
CA ALA A 261 5.66 -27.60 13.50
C ALA A 261 5.76 -26.57 14.62
N ARG A 262 4.77 -25.68 14.73
CA ARG A 262 4.68 -24.69 15.80
C ARG A 262 4.40 -25.35 17.14
N ILE A 263 3.51 -26.35 17.20
CA ILE A 263 3.26 -27.12 18.43
C ILE A 263 4.54 -27.79 18.93
N GLU A 264 5.35 -28.37 18.03
CA GLU A 264 6.65 -28.93 18.42
C GLU A 264 7.66 -27.87 18.89
N LEU A 265 7.68 -26.67 18.27
CA LEU A 265 8.50 -25.56 18.76
C LEU A 265 8.04 -25.00 20.11
N GLU A 266 6.73 -24.90 20.35
CA GLU A 266 6.17 -24.49 21.65
C GLU A 266 6.48 -25.54 22.74
N ARG A 267 6.64 -26.82 22.35
CA ARG A 267 7.06 -27.91 23.25
C ARG A 267 8.56 -27.94 23.53
N LEU A 268 9.41 -27.60 22.55
CA LEU A 268 10.88 -27.70 22.62
C LEU A 268 11.57 -26.42 23.06
N SER A 269 11.05 -25.26 22.69
CA SER A 269 11.67 -23.95 22.95
C SER A 269 10.61 -22.89 23.22
N PRO A 270 9.75 -23.08 24.25
CA PRO A 270 8.65 -22.17 24.58
C PRO A 270 9.14 -20.74 24.82
N ASP A 271 10.23 -20.56 25.57
CA ASP A 271 10.77 -19.25 25.90
C ASP A 271 11.28 -18.53 24.64
N THR A 272 12.03 -19.22 23.77
CA THR A 272 12.55 -18.65 22.51
C THR A 272 11.43 -18.20 21.58
N LEU A 273 10.39 -19.03 21.44
CA LEU A 273 9.24 -18.69 20.59
C LEU A 273 8.37 -17.58 21.21
N HIS A 274 8.20 -17.58 22.54
CA HIS A 274 7.55 -16.48 23.26
C HIS A 274 8.29 -15.15 23.09
N VAL A 275 9.63 -15.17 23.10
CA VAL A 275 10.44 -13.98 22.78
C VAL A 275 10.16 -13.49 21.36
N ILE A 276 10.04 -14.36 20.37
CA ILE A 276 9.66 -13.93 19.01
C ILE A 276 8.22 -13.40 18.97
N ASP A 277 7.26 -14.12 19.54
CA ASP A 277 5.84 -13.74 19.54
C ASP A 277 5.61 -12.36 20.20
N ASN A 278 6.28 -12.08 21.33
CA ASN A 278 6.15 -10.84 22.09
C ASN A 278 7.10 -9.71 21.63
N ALA A 279 8.00 -9.94 20.68
CA ALA A 279 8.89 -8.89 20.15
C ALA A 279 8.09 -7.71 19.55
N LEU A 280 8.56 -6.47 19.74
CA LEU A 280 7.93 -5.27 19.18
C LEU A 280 7.72 -5.40 17.67
N PHE A 281 8.78 -5.75 16.96
CA PHE A 281 8.82 -6.10 15.54
C PHE A 281 10.12 -6.89 15.27
N VAL A 282 10.30 -7.38 14.05
CA VAL A 282 11.53 -8.05 13.59
C VAL A 282 12.37 -7.09 12.75
N ALA A 283 13.68 -7.02 13.03
CA ALA A 283 14.64 -6.21 12.31
C ALA A 283 15.59 -7.13 11.50
N VAL A 284 15.49 -7.11 10.18
CA VAL A 284 16.22 -8.02 9.29
C VAL A 284 17.41 -7.31 8.65
N LEU A 285 18.58 -7.91 8.79
CA LEU A 285 19.86 -7.43 8.28
C LEU A 285 20.24 -8.29 7.08
N ASP A 286 19.97 -7.79 5.87
CA ASP A 286 20.22 -8.50 4.62
C ASP A 286 21.60 -8.16 4.07
N THR A 287 22.61 -8.88 4.52
CA THR A 287 24.01 -8.75 4.07
C THR A 287 24.27 -9.37 2.69
N THR A 288 23.29 -10.06 2.10
CA THR A 288 23.49 -10.90 0.90
C THR A 288 23.47 -10.11 -0.41
N ILE A 289 22.93 -8.88 -0.39
CA ILE A 289 22.68 -8.09 -1.60
C ILE A 289 22.82 -6.59 -1.35
N ALA A 290 23.29 -5.88 -2.38
CA ALA A 290 23.30 -4.43 -2.49
C ALA A 290 22.47 -4.00 -3.72
N PRO A 291 21.12 -4.01 -3.65
CA PRO A 291 20.26 -3.78 -4.80
C PRO A 291 20.40 -2.36 -5.35
N VAL A 292 20.49 -2.23 -6.67
CA VAL A 292 20.64 -0.92 -7.36
C VAL A 292 19.38 -0.59 -8.16
N THR A 293 18.85 -1.55 -8.92
CA THR A 293 17.64 -1.38 -9.73
C THR A 293 16.37 -1.50 -8.89
N GLU A 294 15.29 -0.83 -9.30
CA GLU A 294 13.99 -0.90 -8.59
C GLU A 294 13.44 -2.35 -8.52
N GLN A 295 13.78 -3.19 -9.51
CA GLN A 295 13.43 -4.62 -9.54
C GLN A 295 14.25 -5.44 -8.52
N GLU A 296 15.54 -5.13 -8.33
CA GLU A 296 16.36 -5.76 -7.29
C GLU A 296 15.92 -5.31 -5.90
N LYS A 297 15.66 -4.01 -5.70
CA LYS A 297 15.11 -3.46 -4.45
C LYS A 297 13.81 -4.16 -4.07
N THR A 298 12.92 -4.33 -5.06
CA THR A 298 11.67 -5.08 -4.92
C THR A 298 11.91 -6.49 -4.38
N LYS A 299 12.74 -7.30 -5.05
CA LYS A 299 12.99 -8.70 -4.66
C LYS A 299 13.65 -8.83 -3.28
N ALA A 300 14.65 -8.00 -3.00
CA ALA A 300 15.38 -8.01 -1.74
C ALA A 300 14.46 -7.74 -0.53
N ILE A 301 13.55 -6.76 -0.68
CA ILE A 301 12.59 -6.42 0.38
C ILE A 301 11.44 -7.44 0.45
N SER A 302 10.81 -7.81 -0.67
CA SER A 302 9.58 -8.63 -0.65
C SER A 302 9.80 -10.05 -0.11
N HIS A 303 10.88 -10.72 -0.53
CA HIS A 303 11.16 -12.11 -0.18
C HIS A 303 12.63 -12.45 0.01
N GLY A 304 13.55 -11.49 -0.13
CA GLY A 304 14.98 -11.73 -0.03
C GLY A 304 15.58 -12.44 -1.24
N THR A 305 16.85 -12.79 -1.15
CA THR A 305 17.59 -13.43 -2.24
C THR A 305 17.51 -14.94 -2.20
N LEU A 306 17.67 -15.57 -3.37
CA LEU A 306 17.88 -17.00 -3.54
C LEU A 306 19.30 -17.19 -4.09
N ILE A 307 20.24 -17.56 -3.24
CA ILE A 307 21.68 -17.65 -3.56
C ILE A 307 22.21 -18.96 -2.98
N LEU A 308 22.70 -19.84 -3.85
CA LEU A 308 23.43 -21.03 -3.43
C LEU A 308 24.91 -20.68 -3.26
N ALA A 309 25.55 -21.21 -2.22
CA ALA A 309 26.98 -21.03 -2.01
C ALA A 309 27.80 -21.78 -3.08
N ASP A 310 28.78 -21.11 -3.68
CA ASP A 310 29.58 -21.62 -4.81
C ASP A 310 30.03 -23.07 -4.66
N GLY A 311 29.71 -23.89 -5.66
CA GLY A 311 30.08 -25.32 -5.69
C GLY A 311 29.30 -26.21 -4.72
N THR A 312 28.23 -25.71 -4.10
CA THR A 312 27.39 -26.46 -3.15
C THR A 312 25.89 -26.24 -3.40
N ASN A 313 25.06 -27.08 -2.78
CA ASN A 313 23.59 -26.90 -2.75
C ASN A 313 23.12 -26.18 -1.46
N ILE A 314 24.00 -25.41 -0.81
CA ILE A 314 23.71 -24.76 0.48
C ILE A 314 23.11 -23.37 0.19
N GLN A 315 21.86 -23.17 0.59
CA GLN A 315 21.18 -21.88 0.53
C GLN A 315 21.83 -20.89 1.50
N ILE A 316 22.37 -19.80 0.97
CA ILE A 316 22.88 -18.65 1.73
C ILE A 316 22.12 -17.35 1.40
N GLY A 317 21.10 -17.43 0.55
CA GLY A 317 20.20 -16.33 0.23
C GLY A 317 19.36 -15.92 1.44
N SER A 318 19.03 -14.64 1.50
CA SER A 318 18.35 -14.02 2.64
C SER A 318 16.88 -14.41 2.78
N CYS A 319 16.29 -15.12 1.82
CA CYS A 319 14.91 -15.62 1.90
C CYS A 319 14.65 -16.51 3.13
N ALA A 320 15.69 -17.19 3.64
CA ALA A 320 15.66 -17.98 4.88
C ALA A 320 15.76 -17.13 6.16
N SER A 321 16.28 -15.91 6.05
CA SER A 321 16.48 -14.95 7.15
C SER A 321 15.27 -14.02 7.30
N ARG A 322 14.08 -14.59 7.53
CA ARG A 322 12.80 -13.88 7.62
C ARG A 322 11.85 -14.54 8.63
N TRP A 323 10.87 -13.81 9.13
CA TRP A 323 9.77 -14.34 9.96
C TRP A 323 8.44 -13.75 9.47
N TYR A 324 7.77 -14.47 8.55
CA TYR A 324 6.68 -13.91 7.74
C TYR A 324 5.36 -13.69 8.50
N ASP A 325 5.24 -14.16 9.73
CA ASP A 325 4.05 -13.94 10.58
C ASP A 325 4.04 -12.59 11.33
N LYS A 326 5.09 -11.76 11.20
CA LYS A 326 5.29 -10.51 11.95
C LYS A 326 5.68 -9.34 11.05
N LEU A 327 5.50 -8.12 11.55
CA LEU A 327 6.08 -6.89 11.00
C LEU A 327 7.61 -6.99 10.94
N GLN A 328 8.17 -6.86 9.74
CA GLN A 328 9.60 -6.93 9.47
C GLN A 328 10.08 -5.60 8.89
N LEU A 329 11.06 -4.98 9.54
CA LEU A 329 11.87 -3.88 9.01
C LEU A 329 13.15 -4.48 8.42
N ILE A 330 13.39 -4.31 7.13
CA ILE A 330 14.49 -4.94 6.39
C ILE A 330 15.46 -3.85 5.94
N VAL A 331 16.77 -4.04 6.14
CA VAL A 331 17.82 -3.16 5.59
C VAL A 331 18.92 -3.99 4.92
N THR A 332 19.25 -3.66 3.67
CA THR A 332 20.26 -4.35 2.86
C THR A 332 21.69 -3.83 3.12
N ALA A 333 22.70 -4.52 2.58
CA ALA A 333 24.11 -4.16 2.74
C ALA A 333 24.44 -2.71 2.29
N ASN A 334 23.74 -2.20 1.27
CA ASN A 334 23.83 -0.81 0.80
C ASN A 334 22.77 0.13 1.38
N ALA A 335 22.22 -0.19 2.56
CA ALA A 335 21.27 0.63 3.31
C ALA A 335 19.90 0.92 2.61
N VAL A 336 19.54 0.18 1.55
CA VAL A 336 18.16 0.18 1.04
C VAL A 336 17.28 -0.44 2.12
N ALA A 337 16.21 0.27 2.48
CA ALA A 337 15.31 -0.11 3.57
C ALA A 337 13.90 -0.41 3.04
N GLY A 338 13.20 -1.31 3.72
CA GLY A 338 11.82 -1.65 3.40
C GLY A 338 11.09 -2.28 4.57
N ILE A 339 9.77 -2.42 4.43
CA ILE A 339 8.92 -3.12 5.38
C ILE A 339 8.10 -4.20 4.67
N VAL A 340 7.98 -5.35 5.33
CA VAL A 340 7.05 -6.44 5.00
C VAL A 340 6.15 -6.66 6.22
N TRP A 341 4.84 -6.82 6.03
CA TRP A 341 3.91 -7.07 7.14
C TRP A 341 2.89 -8.14 6.81
N GLU A 342 2.34 -8.72 7.86
CA GLU A 342 1.28 -9.72 7.77
C GLU A 342 -0.08 -9.01 7.69
N SER A 343 -0.84 -9.26 6.62
CA SER A 343 -2.04 -8.46 6.27
C SER A 343 -3.36 -8.93 6.89
N THR A 344 -3.41 -10.09 7.55
CA THR A 344 -4.63 -10.53 8.28
C THR A 344 -4.73 -9.89 9.67
N SER A 345 -3.58 -9.51 10.24
CA SER A 345 -3.47 -8.89 11.57
C SER A 345 -3.33 -7.37 11.54
N MET A 346 -2.52 -6.82 10.63
CA MET A 346 -2.14 -5.40 10.62
C MET A 346 -2.83 -4.58 9.52
N ASP A 347 -3.05 -3.29 9.77
CA ASP A 347 -3.72 -2.40 8.82
C ASP A 347 -2.72 -1.61 7.97
N SER A 348 -2.87 -1.69 6.64
CA SER A 348 -1.99 -1.00 5.69
C SER A 348 -1.95 0.52 5.90
N THR A 349 -3.03 1.16 6.36
CA THR A 349 -3.03 2.61 6.62
C THR A 349 -2.27 2.97 7.90
N ALA A 350 -2.31 2.11 8.92
CA ALA A 350 -1.56 2.30 10.16
C ALA A 350 -0.05 2.06 9.92
N ILE A 351 0.30 1.06 9.09
CA ILE A 351 1.66 0.85 8.56
C ILE A 351 2.14 2.09 7.77
N LEU A 352 1.30 2.63 6.88
CA LEU A 352 1.63 3.82 6.10
C LEU A 352 1.88 5.05 6.98
N ARG A 353 1.08 5.26 8.04
CA ARG A 353 1.29 6.33 9.02
C ARG A 353 2.59 6.14 9.78
N PHE A 354 2.83 4.94 10.29
CA PHE A 354 4.06 4.57 10.98
C PHE A 354 5.30 4.88 10.14
N ILE A 355 5.32 4.43 8.87
CA ILE A 355 6.41 4.70 7.93
C ILE A 355 6.61 6.20 7.70
N SER A 356 5.52 6.94 7.47
CA SER A 356 5.59 8.39 7.26
C SER A 356 6.26 9.11 8.43
N ASP A 357 5.89 8.73 9.65
CA ASP A 357 6.34 9.41 10.86
C ASP A 357 7.79 9.07 11.19
N ILE A 358 8.22 7.81 11.04
CA ILE A 358 9.63 7.46 11.26
C ILE A 358 10.55 8.11 10.23
N TYR A 359 10.13 8.18 8.95
CA TYR A 359 10.90 8.85 7.90
C TYR A 359 10.96 10.36 8.13
N THR A 360 9.87 10.96 8.58
CA THR A 360 9.82 12.39 8.94
C THR A 360 10.74 12.71 10.12
N ASP A 361 10.84 11.87 11.17
CA ASP A 361 11.83 12.10 12.24
C ASP A 361 13.27 12.01 11.72
N LEU A 362 13.58 11.17 10.71
CA LEU A 362 14.91 11.15 10.09
C LEU A 362 15.21 12.46 9.34
N ILE A 363 14.25 13.01 8.60
CA ILE A 363 14.40 14.35 7.97
C ILE A 363 14.59 15.42 9.05
N LEU A 364 13.83 15.37 10.15
CA LEU A 364 13.97 16.32 11.27
C LEU A 364 15.28 16.12 12.05
N LYS A 365 15.85 14.91 12.12
CA LYS A 365 17.21 14.66 12.63
C LYS A 365 18.25 15.36 11.74
N LEU A 366 18.13 15.25 10.42
CA LEU A 366 18.99 15.98 9.47
C LEU A 366 18.88 17.50 9.65
N ALA A 367 17.65 18.04 9.68
CA ALA A 367 17.41 19.47 9.85
C ALA A 367 17.97 20.00 11.19
N ARG A 368 17.85 19.24 12.29
CA ARG A 368 18.49 19.54 13.58
C ARG A 368 20.01 19.64 13.47
N ASN A 369 20.64 18.66 12.84
CA ASN A 369 22.11 18.58 12.75
C ASN A 369 22.72 19.64 11.82
N ILE A 370 21.96 20.20 10.87
CA ILE A 370 22.42 21.29 9.99
C ILE A 370 22.08 22.67 10.56
N ASN A 371 20.82 22.89 10.96
CA ASN A 371 20.28 24.23 11.26
C ASN A 371 19.97 24.48 12.75
N GLY A 372 20.15 23.49 13.63
CA GLY A 372 19.82 23.61 15.06
C GLY A 372 18.32 23.68 15.38
N ALA A 373 17.45 23.35 14.42
CA ALA A 373 16.00 23.54 14.54
C ALA A 373 15.36 22.65 15.63
N GLU A 374 14.78 23.25 16.67
CA GLU A 374 14.13 22.53 17.79
C GLU A 374 12.75 21.95 17.42
N GLY A 375 12.76 20.92 16.57
CA GLY A 375 11.56 20.19 16.15
C GLY A 375 11.61 18.70 16.45
N THR A 376 10.53 18.16 17.04
CA THR A 376 10.25 16.73 17.11
C THR A 376 8.80 16.48 16.66
N LEU A 377 8.59 15.37 15.95
CA LEU A 377 7.25 14.87 15.59
C LEU A 377 6.61 14.08 16.75
N PHE A 378 7.46 13.53 17.61
CA PHE A 378 7.10 12.60 18.68
C PHE A 378 7.06 13.29 20.05
N ASP A 379 6.55 12.56 21.05
CA ASP A 379 6.38 13.05 22.42
C ASP A 379 7.68 13.66 22.99
N GLN A 380 7.61 14.91 23.43
CA GLN A 380 8.73 15.65 24.02
C GLN A 380 9.20 15.05 25.35
N ASN A 381 8.39 14.20 25.99
CA ASN A 381 8.74 13.51 27.23
C ASN A 381 9.57 12.24 27.00
N ILE A 382 9.83 11.84 25.76
CA ILE A 382 10.69 10.69 25.45
C ILE A 382 12.13 10.98 25.89
N LYS A 383 12.68 10.06 26.67
CA LYS A 383 14.04 10.11 27.21
C LYS A 383 14.83 8.85 26.85
N PHE A 384 16.15 8.97 26.95
CA PHE A 384 17.06 7.84 26.94
C PHE A 384 17.42 7.46 28.38
N ALA A 385 17.53 6.16 28.65
CA ALA A 385 17.88 5.61 29.94
C ALA A 385 19.21 6.17 30.45
N SER A 386 19.16 6.85 31.60
CA SER A 386 20.32 7.46 32.24
C SER A 386 21.23 6.40 32.86
N GLN A 387 22.54 6.50 32.59
CA GLN A 387 23.55 5.58 33.14
C GLN A 387 23.68 5.64 34.67
N LYS A 388 23.18 6.72 35.31
CA LYS A 388 23.15 6.83 36.78
C LYS A 388 22.07 5.94 37.40
N ASP A 389 20.94 5.85 36.73
CA ASP A 389 19.73 5.16 37.19
C ASP A 389 19.74 3.69 36.74
N HIS A 390 20.42 3.42 35.61
CA HIS A 390 20.66 2.08 35.08
C HIS A 390 22.16 1.86 34.78
N PRO A 391 22.95 1.32 35.75
CA PRO A 391 24.39 1.14 35.59
C PRO A 391 24.79 0.02 34.63
N LEU A 392 23.87 -0.90 34.31
CA LEU A 392 24.04 -1.98 33.33
C LEU A 392 22.96 -1.83 32.26
N LYS A 393 23.38 -1.64 31.00
CA LYS A 393 22.48 -1.69 29.83
C LYS A 393 22.29 -3.15 29.38
N PRO A 394 21.14 -3.50 28.76
CA PRO A 394 20.95 -4.81 28.14
C PRO A 394 22.00 -5.13 27.07
N ALA A 395 22.23 -6.41 26.83
CA ALA A 395 23.03 -6.90 25.70
C ALA A 395 22.12 -7.59 24.67
N ALA A 396 22.63 -7.78 23.46
CA ALA A 396 21.99 -8.67 22.48
C ALA A 396 22.25 -10.13 22.88
N HIS A 397 21.23 -10.96 22.84
CA HIS A 397 21.30 -12.38 23.20
C HIS A 397 20.92 -13.25 22.00
N VAL A 398 21.78 -14.20 21.63
CA VAL A 398 21.48 -15.19 20.57
C VAL A 398 20.34 -16.09 21.02
N LEU A 399 19.34 -16.24 20.16
CA LEU A 399 18.20 -17.12 20.35
C LEU A 399 18.50 -18.49 19.73
N GLN A 400 18.53 -19.52 20.58
CA GLN A 400 18.76 -20.90 20.16
C GLN A 400 17.44 -21.68 20.09
N PHE A 401 17.35 -22.56 19.09
CA PHE A 401 16.20 -23.43 18.86
C PHE A 401 16.63 -24.88 18.97
N GLU A 402 16.05 -25.58 19.94
CA GLU A 402 16.08 -27.03 19.98
C GLU A 402 15.24 -27.58 18.83
N LYS A 403 15.78 -28.58 18.12
CA LYS A 403 15.14 -29.20 16.96
C LYS A 403 15.21 -30.70 17.09
N THR A 404 14.09 -31.39 16.87
CA THR A 404 14.14 -32.84 16.61
C THR A 404 14.69 -33.11 15.20
N PRO A 405 15.05 -34.36 14.87
CA PRO A 405 15.39 -34.75 13.49
C PRO A 405 14.27 -34.41 12.50
N GLU A 406 13.00 -34.62 12.88
CA GLU A 406 11.82 -34.37 12.05
C GLU A 406 11.65 -32.87 11.76
N LEU A 407 11.81 -32.01 12.77
CA LEU A 407 11.75 -30.56 12.58
C LEU A 407 12.93 -30.05 11.72
N SER A 408 14.11 -30.67 11.86
CA SER A 408 15.29 -30.35 11.04
C SER A 408 15.07 -30.73 9.57
N VAL A 409 14.47 -31.89 9.30
CA VAL A 409 14.04 -32.29 7.94
C VAL A 409 12.99 -31.33 7.40
N LEU A 410 12.02 -30.91 8.23
CA LEU A 410 11.01 -29.94 7.80
C LEU A 410 11.62 -28.57 7.44
N VAL A 411 12.60 -28.07 8.18
CA VAL A 411 13.32 -26.83 7.82
C VAL A 411 13.98 -26.97 6.44
N HIS A 412 14.65 -28.10 6.17
CA HIS A 412 15.25 -28.36 4.86
C HIS A 412 14.21 -28.44 3.73
N LEU A 413 13.10 -29.18 3.92
CA LEU A 413 12.03 -29.24 2.93
C LEU A 413 11.32 -27.88 2.73
N SER A 414 11.32 -27.03 3.76
CA SER A 414 10.79 -25.66 3.68
C SER A 414 11.69 -24.73 2.86
N GLU A 415 13.02 -24.90 2.94
CA GLU A 415 13.96 -24.23 2.04
C GLU A 415 13.65 -24.55 0.59
N THR A 416 13.58 -25.84 0.24
CA THR A 416 13.42 -26.27 -1.15
C THR A 416 12.06 -25.86 -1.71
N ARG A 417 10.98 -25.98 -0.92
CA ARG A 417 9.65 -25.49 -1.33
C ARG A 417 9.63 -23.96 -1.51
N LEU A 418 10.32 -23.20 -0.65
CA LEU A 418 10.46 -21.76 -0.82
C LEU A 418 11.26 -21.41 -2.08
N ALA A 419 12.37 -22.11 -2.33
CA ALA A 419 13.20 -21.92 -3.52
C ALA A 419 12.39 -22.14 -4.81
N ASP A 420 11.62 -23.22 -4.88
CA ASP A 420 10.69 -23.46 -5.98
C ASP A 420 9.66 -22.33 -6.09
N LEU A 421 8.98 -21.94 -5.01
CA LEU A 421 8.01 -20.84 -5.04
C LEU A 421 8.61 -19.52 -5.53
N LEU A 422 9.82 -19.15 -5.10
CA LEU A 422 10.47 -17.92 -5.54
C LEU A 422 10.84 -17.95 -7.03
N ASN A 423 11.26 -19.11 -7.55
CA ASN A 423 11.51 -19.30 -8.98
C ASN A 423 10.23 -19.28 -9.84
N GLN A 424 9.05 -19.53 -9.24
CA GLN A 424 7.75 -19.46 -9.91
C GLN A 424 7.20 -18.01 -10.00
N HIS A 425 7.68 -17.10 -9.14
CA HIS A 425 7.22 -15.72 -9.07
C HIS A 425 8.09 -14.74 -9.86
N GLU A 426 7.44 -13.83 -10.58
CA GLU A 426 8.09 -12.73 -11.29
C GLU A 426 7.66 -11.39 -10.70
N TYR A 427 8.61 -10.46 -10.56
CA TYR A 427 8.38 -9.07 -10.17
C TYR A 427 8.95 -8.14 -11.25
N LYS A 428 8.14 -7.17 -11.69
CA LYS A 428 8.52 -6.12 -12.65
C LYS A 428 8.02 -4.76 -12.16
N THR A 429 8.80 -3.72 -12.40
CA THR A 429 8.44 -2.33 -12.09
C THR A 429 8.40 -1.48 -13.35
N LEU A 430 7.48 -0.51 -13.38
CA LEU A 430 7.30 0.48 -14.45
C LEU A 430 7.14 1.87 -13.82
N THR A 431 8.02 2.81 -14.16
CA THR A 431 7.80 4.24 -13.93
C THR A 431 7.27 4.88 -15.22
N MET A 432 6.16 5.62 -15.12
CA MET A 432 5.62 6.37 -16.25
C MET A 432 5.09 7.74 -15.83
N LYS A 433 5.28 8.75 -16.68
CA LYS A 433 4.70 10.08 -16.46
C LYS A 433 3.19 10.04 -16.68
N LEU A 434 2.43 10.71 -15.83
CA LEU A 434 0.96 10.60 -15.79
C LEU A 434 0.22 11.92 -16.10
N ASP A 435 0.91 13.06 -16.17
CA ASP A 435 0.34 14.39 -16.49
C ASP A 435 -0.92 14.70 -15.65
N THR A 436 -0.83 14.49 -14.33
CA THR A 436 -2.00 14.46 -13.42
C THR A 436 -2.77 15.79 -13.41
N LEU A 437 -2.09 16.90 -13.66
CA LEU A 437 -2.69 18.22 -13.82
C LEU A 437 -3.70 18.26 -14.98
N LEU A 438 -3.48 17.51 -16.07
CA LEU A 438 -4.42 17.41 -17.18
C LEU A 438 -5.63 16.56 -16.79
N LEU A 439 -5.40 15.41 -16.14
CA LEU A 439 -6.47 14.53 -15.62
C LEU A 439 -7.39 15.26 -14.63
N SER A 440 -6.83 16.08 -13.75
CA SER A 440 -7.62 16.88 -12.80
C SER A 440 -8.47 17.97 -13.49
N LYS A 441 -7.96 18.61 -14.54
CA LYS A 441 -8.73 19.61 -15.34
C LYS A 441 -9.95 19.00 -16.03
N ILE A 442 -9.81 17.78 -16.56
CA ILE A 442 -10.91 17.02 -17.19
C ILE A 442 -11.78 16.26 -16.19
N LYS A 443 -11.55 16.45 -14.88
CA LYS A 443 -12.30 15.89 -13.74
C LYS A 443 -12.25 14.36 -13.62
N ILE A 444 -11.18 13.73 -14.09
CA ILE A 444 -10.95 12.29 -13.92
C ILE A 444 -9.99 12.07 -12.76
N LEU A 445 -10.34 11.17 -11.83
CA LEU A 445 -9.43 10.73 -10.79
C LEU A 445 -8.32 9.87 -11.40
N THR A 446 -7.08 10.23 -11.10
CA THR A 446 -5.86 9.52 -11.52
C THR A 446 -5.89 8.03 -11.19
N ASP A 447 -6.54 7.68 -10.08
CA ASP A 447 -6.72 6.32 -9.58
C ASP A 447 -7.63 5.50 -10.50
N SER A 448 -8.84 5.99 -10.77
CA SER A 448 -9.79 5.40 -11.73
C SER A 448 -9.18 5.30 -13.14
N PHE A 449 -8.37 6.29 -13.55
CA PHE A 449 -7.63 6.26 -14.82
C PHE A 449 -6.66 5.07 -14.92
N LEU A 450 -5.97 4.72 -13.82
CA LEU A 450 -5.08 3.57 -13.73
C LEU A 450 -5.87 2.25 -13.68
N GLN A 451 -6.88 2.16 -12.81
CA GLN A 451 -7.70 0.96 -12.61
C GLN A 451 -8.38 0.49 -13.91
N ILE A 452 -9.02 1.39 -14.66
CA ILE A 452 -9.61 1.08 -15.96
C ILE A 452 -8.54 0.76 -17.02
N GLY A 453 -7.36 1.40 -16.94
CA GLY A 453 -6.20 1.07 -17.78
C GLY A 453 -5.71 -0.38 -17.61
N PHE A 454 -5.70 -0.91 -16.37
CA PHE A 454 -5.34 -2.30 -16.12
C PHE A 454 -6.36 -3.29 -16.69
N GLN A 455 -7.67 -2.96 -16.68
CA GLN A 455 -8.70 -3.77 -17.35
C GLN A 455 -8.46 -3.91 -18.85
N LEU A 456 -8.16 -2.79 -19.53
CA LEU A 456 -7.84 -2.77 -20.96
C LEU A 456 -6.61 -3.64 -21.26
N ALA A 457 -5.54 -3.49 -20.46
CA ALA A 457 -4.30 -4.23 -20.62
C ALA A 457 -4.47 -5.75 -20.45
N TYR A 458 -5.26 -6.17 -19.45
CA TYR A 458 -5.56 -7.57 -19.22
C TYR A 458 -6.39 -8.16 -20.37
N PHE A 459 -7.48 -7.48 -20.76
CA PHE A 459 -8.35 -7.95 -21.83
C PHE A 459 -7.59 -8.11 -23.16
N ALA A 460 -6.70 -7.17 -23.50
CA ALA A 460 -5.91 -7.24 -24.72
C ALA A 460 -4.92 -8.41 -24.78
N LEU A 461 -4.50 -8.96 -23.63
CA LEU A 461 -3.61 -10.13 -23.56
C LEU A 461 -4.35 -11.46 -23.40
N TYR A 462 -5.49 -11.47 -22.71
CA TYR A 462 -6.18 -12.70 -22.31
C TYR A 462 -7.55 -12.90 -22.99
N GLY A 463 -8.06 -11.90 -23.72
CA GLY A 463 -9.32 -11.99 -24.47
C GLY A 463 -10.59 -12.05 -23.61
N LYS A 464 -10.46 -11.87 -22.29
CA LYS A 464 -11.53 -11.88 -21.30
C LYS A 464 -11.32 -10.78 -20.26
N LEU A 465 -12.37 -10.40 -19.55
CA LEU A 465 -12.24 -9.53 -18.37
C LEU A 465 -11.66 -10.30 -17.19
N ALA A 466 -10.98 -9.57 -16.31
CA ALA A 466 -10.47 -10.08 -15.03
C ALA A 466 -11.48 -9.83 -13.92
N ASN A 467 -11.67 -10.80 -13.02
CA ASN A 467 -12.16 -10.47 -11.69
C ASN A 467 -11.11 -9.60 -10.99
N THR A 468 -11.48 -8.37 -10.61
CA THR A 468 -10.54 -7.35 -10.16
C THR A 468 -11.02 -6.72 -8.87
N LEU A 469 -10.24 -6.88 -7.80
CA LEU A 469 -10.55 -6.34 -6.48
C LEU A 469 -9.56 -5.24 -6.10
N GLU A 470 -10.09 -4.09 -5.67
CA GLU A 470 -9.33 -3.00 -5.06
C GLU A 470 -9.71 -2.82 -3.57
N PRO A 471 -8.74 -2.76 -2.63
CA PRO A 471 -9.00 -2.57 -1.21
C PRO A 471 -9.13 -1.08 -0.85
N ILE A 472 -10.32 -0.71 -0.36
CA ILE A 472 -10.70 0.64 0.06
C ILE A 472 -10.77 0.72 1.59
N THR A 473 -10.15 1.72 2.21
CA THR A 473 -10.19 1.88 3.67
C THR A 473 -11.56 2.34 4.18
N THR A 474 -12.04 1.70 5.25
CA THR A 474 -13.30 2.02 5.94
C THR A 474 -13.08 2.63 7.33
N ARG A 475 -11.86 3.09 7.66
CA ARG A 475 -11.48 3.68 8.97
C ARG A 475 -12.26 4.94 9.42
N LYS A 476 -13.20 5.43 8.61
CA LYS A 476 -14.23 6.39 9.05
C LYS A 476 -15.21 5.79 10.05
N PHE A 477 -15.24 4.46 10.15
CA PHE A 477 -16.07 3.71 11.06
C PHE A 477 -15.22 3.04 12.16
N ARG A 478 -15.80 2.88 13.35
CA ARG A 478 -15.17 2.28 14.54
C ARG A 478 -14.73 0.85 14.25
N ASP A 479 -13.49 0.53 14.62
CA ASP A 479 -12.83 -0.76 14.40
C ASP A 479 -12.76 -1.27 12.94
N ALA A 480 -13.32 -0.52 11.98
CA ALA A 480 -13.41 -0.91 10.59
C ALA A 480 -12.06 -0.79 9.86
N ARG A 481 -11.86 -1.69 8.89
CA ARG A 481 -10.58 -1.95 8.23
C ARG A 481 -10.62 -1.60 6.74
N THR A 482 -11.04 -2.56 5.91
CA THR A 482 -11.09 -2.43 4.45
C THR A 482 -12.33 -3.10 3.86
N GLU A 483 -12.92 -2.44 2.86
CA GLU A 483 -13.90 -3.00 1.93
C GLU A 483 -13.20 -3.35 0.61
N LEU A 484 -13.70 -4.32 -0.16
CA LEU A 484 -13.18 -4.60 -1.51
C LEU A 484 -14.20 -4.15 -2.56
N ILE A 485 -13.76 -3.37 -3.56
CA ILE A 485 -14.60 -3.04 -4.73
C ILE A 485 -14.24 -3.92 -5.94
N ALA A 486 -15.26 -4.35 -6.66
CA ALA A 486 -15.13 -4.99 -7.96
C ALA A 486 -15.08 -3.94 -9.07
N VAL A 487 -13.96 -3.87 -9.80
CA VAL A 487 -13.73 -2.87 -10.87
C VAL A 487 -14.50 -3.25 -12.15
N GLN A 488 -14.68 -4.55 -12.41
CA GLN A 488 -15.39 -5.03 -13.61
C GLN A 488 -16.90 -4.78 -13.55
N ASN A 489 -17.48 -4.39 -14.68
CA ASN A 489 -18.92 -4.23 -14.90
C ASN A 489 -19.21 -4.27 -16.43
N ASP A 490 -20.48 -4.19 -16.82
CA ASP A 490 -20.90 -4.18 -18.23
C ASP A 490 -20.31 -3.01 -19.04
N ASP A 491 -20.15 -1.82 -18.46
CA ASP A 491 -19.59 -0.65 -19.15
C ASP A 491 -18.10 -0.86 -19.46
N VAL A 492 -17.34 -1.45 -18.53
CA VAL A 492 -15.96 -1.91 -18.79
C VAL A 492 -15.94 -3.01 -19.85
N ALA A 493 -16.91 -3.93 -19.85
CA ALA A 493 -17.05 -4.96 -20.89
C ALA A 493 -17.36 -4.39 -22.27
N ASN A 494 -18.07 -3.26 -22.34
CA ASN A 494 -18.31 -2.53 -23.59
C ASN A 494 -17.08 -1.71 -24.00
N LEU A 495 -16.38 -1.11 -23.04
CA LEU A 495 -15.13 -0.37 -23.26
C LEU A 495 -14.05 -1.24 -23.89
N VAL A 496 -13.76 -2.42 -23.34
CA VAL A 496 -12.74 -3.33 -23.90
C VAL A 496 -13.08 -3.75 -25.33
N LYS A 497 -14.37 -3.98 -25.64
CA LYS A 497 -14.87 -4.28 -27.00
C LYS A 497 -14.70 -3.11 -27.96
N LEU A 498 -14.89 -1.87 -27.49
CA LEU A 498 -14.63 -0.67 -28.29
C LEU A 498 -13.13 -0.51 -28.59
N TYR A 499 -12.25 -0.81 -27.63
CA TYR A 499 -10.80 -0.66 -27.83
C TYR A 499 -10.22 -1.66 -28.84
N ILE A 500 -10.69 -2.92 -28.87
CA ILE A 500 -10.26 -3.93 -29.85
C ILE A 500 -10.86 -3.73 -31.27
N THR A 501 -11.84 -2.85 -31.44
CA THR A 501 -12.45 -2.56 -32.75
C THR A 501 -11.94 -1.25 -33.35
N SER A 502 -12.18 -1.06 -34.65
CA SER A 502 -11.94 0.19 -35.38
C SER A 502 -12.96 1.29 -35.02
N ALA A 503 -13.41 1.34 -33.76
CA ALA A 503 -14.30 2.37 -33.25
C ALA A 503 -13.60 3.74 -33.24
N ASP A 504 -14.39 4.81 -33.39
CA ASP A 504 -13.90 6.18 -33.36
C ASP A 504 -13.29 6.55 -32.00
N ASN A 505 -12.18 7.29 -32.01
CA ASN A 505 -11.40 7.66 -30.83
C ASN A 505 -12.25 8.41 -29.80
N ARG A 506 -13.17 9.26 -30.26
CA ARG A 506 -14.09 9.99 -29.39
C ARG A 506 -15.03 9.04 -28.62
N LYS A 507 -15.59 8.04 -29.29
CA LYS A 507 -16.43 7.00 -28.64
C LYS A 507 -15.64 6.17 -27.64
N LYS A 508 -14.37 5.82 -27.97
CA LYS A 508 -13.47 5.12 -27.05
C LYS A 508 -13.24 5.95 -25.78
N TRP A 509 -13.01 7.25 -25.94
CA TRP A 509 -12.78 8.18 -24.84
C TRP A 509 -14.03 8.47 -24.00
N ASP A 510 -15.18 8.75 -24.62
CA ASP A 510 -16.45 8.96 -23.93
C ASP A 510 -16.80 7.75 -23.03
N ALA A 511 -16.62 6.52 -23.54
CA ALA A 511 -16.80 5.30 -22.78
C ALA A 511 -15.74 5.11 -21.67
N PHE A 512 -14.48 5.44 -21.94
CA PHE A 512 -13.39 5.35 -20.96
C PHE A 512 -13.65 6.27 -19.76
N LYS A 513 -14.09 7.50 -20.05
CA LYS A 513 -14.45 8.50 -19.05
C LYS A 513 -15.65 8.05 -18.22
N ALA A 514 -16.70 7.52 -18.85
CA ALA A 514 -17.86 6.96 -18.14
C ALA A 514 -17.45 5.84 -17.16
N CYS A 515 -16.57 4.93 -17.58
CA CYS A 515 -16.03 3.88 -16.70
C CYS A 515 -15.25 4.46 -15.50
N CYS A 516 -14.47 5.53 -15.71
CA CYS A 516 -13.78 6.23 -14.62
C CYS A 516 -14.75 6.93 -13.65
N GLU A 517 -15.87 7.46 -14.14
CA GLU A 517 -16.92 8.07 -13.33
C GLU A 517 -17.66 7.01 -12.49
N ILE A 518 -18.00 5.85 -13.08
CA ILE A 518 -18.59 4.70 -12.36
C ILE A 518 -17.65 4.20 -11.26
N HIS A 519 -16.37 3.98 -11.57
CA HIS A 519 -15.35 3.58 -10.59
C HIS A 519 -15.26 4.57 -9.41
N THR A 520 -15.33 5.86 -9.71
CA THR A 520 -15.31 6.93 -8.71
C THR A 520 -16.54 6.89 -7.78
N ILE A 521 -17.69 6.45 -8.27
CA ILE A 521 -18.90 6.24 -7.46
C ILE A 521 -18.73 5.00 -6.56
N GLN A 522 -18.33 3.86 -7.14
CA GLN A 522 -18.07 2.62 -6.39
C GLN A 522 -17.08 2.83 -5.23
N TYR A 523 -15.97 3.54 -5.49
CA TYR A 523 -14.99 3.95 -4.48
C TYR A 523 -15.62 4.72 -3.32
N ARG A 524 -16.50 5.70 -3.61
CA ARG A 524 -17.17 6.52 -2.57
C ARG A 524 -18.17 5.72 -1.75
N ASP A 525 -18.92 4.83 -2.38
CA ASP A 525 -19.90 3.98 -1.70
C ASP A 525 -19.21 2.95 -0.79
N ALA A 526 -18.08 2.37 -1.21
CA ALA A 526 -17.24 1.53 -0.36
C ALA A 526 -16.64 2.31 0.82
N MET A 527 -16.11 3.53 0.58
CA MET A 527 -15.69 4.44 1.67
C MET A 527 -16.83 4.84 2.64
N ALA A 528 -18.09 4.63 2.25
CA ALA A 528 -19.28 4.87 3.06
C ALA A 528 -19.88 3.60 3.68
N GLY A 529 -19.19 2.45 3.58
CA GLY A 529 -19.63 1.19 4.17
C GLY A 529 -20.79 0.52 3.41
N LYS A 530 -20.99 0.86 2.13
CA LYS A 530 -22.04 0.27 1.28
C LYS A 530 -21.51 -0.82 0.31
N GLY A 531 -20.28 -1.27 0.48
CA GLY A 531 -19.72 -2.31 -0.38
C GLY A 531 -20.35 -3.67 -0.10
N PHE A 532 -20.35 -4.54 -1.10
CA PHE A 532 -20.99 -5.86 -0.99
C PHE A 532 -20.06 -6.94 -0.44
N GLU A 533 -18.73 -6.82 -0.62
CA GLU A 533 -17.83 -7.97 -0.47
C GLU A 533 -17.66 -8.36 0.99
N ARG A 534 -17.38 -7.42 1.89
CA ARG A 534 -17.26 -7.75 3.32
C ARG A 534 -18.56 -8.22 3.94
N HIS A 535 -19.69 -7.68 3.49
CA HIS A 535 -21.00 -8.14 3.94
C HIS A 535 -21.28 -9.57 3.47
N LEU A 536 -21.06 -9.86 2.18
CA LEU A 536 -21.22 -11.21 1.63
C LEU A 536 -20.25 -12.21 2.26
N ASN A 537 -19.00 -11.79 2.54
CA ASN A 537 -18.04 -12.60 3.25
C ASN A 537 -18.54 -12.89 4.67
N ALA A 538 -19.07 -11.91 5.41
CA ALA A 538 -19.64 -12.14 6.74
C ALA A 538 -20.79 -13.17 6.72
N LEU A 539 -21.71 -13.09 5.75
CA LEU A 539 -22.76 -14.09 5.56
C LEU A 539 -22.19 -15.49 5.30
N TYR A 540 -21.15 -15.60 4.47
CA TYR A 540 -20.41 -16.84 4.22
C TYR A 540 -19.71 -17.39 5.48
N GLN A 541 -19.03 -16.54 6.25
CA GLN A 541 -18.33 -16.96 7.47
C GLN A 541 -19.28 -17.46 8.54
N VAL A 542 -20.41 -16.77 8.77
CA VAL A 542 -21.42 -17.25 9.73
C VAL A 542 -22.05 -18.56 9.26
N SER A 543 -22.24 -18.74 7.95
CA SER A 543 -22.76 -19.99 7.38
C SER A 543 -21.76 -21.17 7.43
N THR A 544 -20.48 -20.93 7.67
CA THR A 544 -19.41 -21.96 7.60
C THR A 544 -18.57 -22.13 8.86
N ARG A 545 -18.58 -21.17 9.80
CA ARG A 545 -17.80 -21.21 11.04
C ARG A 545 -18.72 -21.31 12.27
N PRO A 546 -18.75 -22.46 12.98
CA PRO A 546 -19.52 -22.60 14.22
C PRO A 546 -19.24 -21.52 15.28
N ASN A 547 -17.99 -21.04 15.36
CA ASN A 547 -17.62 -19.97 16.28
C ASN A 547 -18.32 -18.64 15.96
N ALA A 548 -18.49 -18.29 14.68
CA ALA A 548 -19.18 -17.07 14.29
C ALA A 548 -20.68 -17.11 14.64
N VAL A 549 -21.32 -18.29 14.45
CA VAL A 549 -22.69 -18.57 14.92
C VAL A 549 -22.82 -18.39 16.42
N ASN A 550 -21.90 -18.98 17.19
CA ASN A 550 -21.90 -18.89 18.66
C ASN A 550 -21.74 -17.44 19.12
N ASN A 551 -20.75 -16.71 18.60
CA ASN A 551 -20.49 -15.31 18.97
C ASN A 551 -21.72 -14.41 18.74
N LEU A 552 -22.38 -14.52 17.57
CA LEU A 552 -23.58 -13.74 17.26
C LEU A 552 -24.77 -14.13 18.16
N ASN A 553 -24.97 -15.42 18.40
CA ASN A 553 -26.03 -15.90 19.30
C ASN A 553 -25.82 -15.46 20.76
N GLU A 554 -24.58 -15.34 21.23
CA GLU A 554 -24.27 -14.86 22.57
C GLU A 554 -24.48 -13.35 22.70
N ILE A 555 -23.94 -12.55 21.78
CA ILE A 555 -24.08 -11.10 21.78
C ILE A 555 -25.54 -10.67 21.59
N ASN A 556 -26.29 -11.35 20.74
CA ASN A 556 -27.69 -11.02 20.46
C ASN A 556 -28.70 -11.74 21.37
N ARG A 557 -28.26 -12.48 22.40
CA ARG A 557 -29.14 -13.22 23.34
C ARG A 557 -30.26 -12.37 23.94
N HIS A 558 -30.02 -11.06 24.10
CA HIS A 558 -30.96 -10.11 24.70
C HIS A 558 -31.94 -9.45 23.71
N THR A 559 -31.77 -9.66 22.40
CA THR A 559 -32.54 -8.97 21.35
C THR A 559 -33.90 -9.62 21.06
N GLY A 560 -34.14 -10.84 21.55
CA GLY A 560 -35.34 -11.63 21.25
C GLY A 560 -35.33 -12.27 19.85
N LEU A 561 -34.26 -12.11 19.06
CA LEU A 561 -34.11 -12.82 17.79
C LEU A 561 -34.05 -14.35 18.01
N PRO A 562 -34.66 -15.16 17.11
CA PRO A 562 -34.46 -16.59 17.14
C PRO A 562 -32.97 -16.92 16.91
N PRO A 563 -32.39 -17.88 17.65
CA PRO A 563 -30.98 -18.20 17.50
C PRO A 563 -30.67 -18.72 16.10
N ILE A 564 -29.51 -18.32 15.57
CA ILE A 564 -28.93 -18.90 14.37
C ILE A 564 -28.70 -20.40 14.65
N PRO A 565 -29.24 -21.33 13.82
CA PRO A 565 -29.09 -22.76 14.06
C PRO A 565 -27.63 -23.20 13.93
N SER A 566 -27.26 -24.27 14.64
CA SER A 566 -25.90 -24.83 14.59
C SER A 566 -25.51 -25.28 13.18
N PHE A 567 -24.22 -25.27 12.86
CA PHE A 567 -23.70 -25.66 11.55
C PHE A 567 -24.21 -27.03 11.07
N ASP A 568 -24.29 -28.05 11.94
CA ASP A 568 -24.82 -29.38 11.58
C ASP A 568 -26.30 -29.39 11.17
N GLN A 569 -27.05 -28.34 11.55
CA GLN A 569 -28.46 -28.11 11.19
C GLN A 569 -28.61 -27.16 9.99
N MET A 570 -27.57 -26.37 9.70
CA MET A 570 -27.41 -25.66 8.43
C MET A 570 -26.85 -26.63 7.38
N SER A 571 -27.74 -27.39 6.73
CA SER A 571 -27.37 -28.33 5.66
C SER A 571 -26.25 -27.78 4.76
N PRO A 572 -25.11 -28.48 4.57
CA PRO A 572 -23.96 -27.98 3.78
C PRO A 572 -24.19 -27.71 2.29
N GLY A 573 -25.44 -27.77 1.82
CA GLY A 573 -25.90 -27.34 0.49
C GLY A 573 -27.15 -26.43 0.54
N GLY A 574 -27.44 -25.82 1.69
CA GLY A 574 -28.62 -24.98 1.90
C GLY A 574 -28.62 -23.64 1.16
N THR A 575 -27.45 -23.21 0.66
CA THR A 575 -27.28 -22.01 -0.16
C THR A 575 -26.31 -22.29 -1.30
N PRO A 576 -26.79 -22.83 -2.44
CA PRO A 576 -25.97 -23.16 -3.61
C PRO A 576 -24.99 -22.04 -3.98
N PHE A 577 -25.49 -20.79 -4.02
CA PHE A 577 -24.70 -19.58 -4.26
C PHE A 577 -23.39 -19.48 -3.47
N LEU A 578 -23.42 -19.62 -2.13
CA LEU A 578 -22.24 -19.49 -1.26
C LEU A 578 -21.27 -20.68 -1.34
N SER A 579 -21.76 -21.84 -1.77
CA SER A 579 -20.96 -23.04 -2.01
C SER A 579 -20.52 -23.19 -3.48
N GLY A 580 -21.00 -22.32 -4.36
CA GLY A 580 -20.94 -22.48 -5.81
C GLY A 580 -19.72 -21.85 -6.47
N THR A 581 -19.52 -22.20 -7.73
CA THR A 581 -18.44 -21.69 -8.59
C THR A 581 -18.54 -20.17 -8.80
N MET A 582 -19.74 -19.59 -8.70
CA MET A 582 -19.97 -18.15 -8.86
C MET A 582 -19.39 -17.34 -7.70
N PHE A 583 -19.59 -17.79 -6.45
CA PHE A 583 -18.98 -17.17 -5.28
C PHE A 583 -17.45 -17.31 -5.31
N GLU A 584 -16.94 -18.49 -5.68
CA GLU A 584 -15.49 -18.67 -5.87
C GLU A 584 -14.92 -17.74 -6.95
N ARG A 585 -15.60 -17.59 -8.10
CA ARG A 585 -15.18 -16.67 -9.19
C ARG A 585 -15.14 -15.21 -8.72
N LEU A 586 -15.99 -14.82 -7.77
CA LEU A 586 -16.04 -13.48 -7.18
C LEU A 586 -14.94 -13.25 -6.14
N THR A 587 -14.64 -14.23 -5.28
CA THR A 587 -13.59 -14.11 -4.25
C THR A 587 -12.17 -14.26 -4.83
N ASN A 588 -12.02 -15.03 -5.91
CA ASN A 588 -10.72 -15.28 -6.54
C ASN A 588 -10.37 -14.15 -7.52
N ALA A 589 -9.74 -13.08 -7.01
CA ALA A 589 -9.28 -11.96 -7.83
C ALA A 589 -8.15 -12.39 -8.79
N GLU A 590 -8.38 -12.25 -10.09
CA GLU A 590 -7.33 -12.40 -11.11
C GLU A 590 -6.41 -11.17 -11.17
N LEU A 591 -6.94 -10.00 -10.78
CA LEU A 591 -6.18 -8.79 -10.54
C LEU A 591 -6.48 -8.29 -9.13
N LEU A 592 -5.51 -8.41 -8.23
CA LEU A 592 -5.54 -7.66 -6.96
C LEU A 592 -4.76 -6.38 -7.18
N ILE A 593 -5.42 -5.23 -7.13
CA ILE A 593 -4.82 -3.93 -7.47
C ILE A 593 -4.96 -3.00 -6.28
N SER A 594 -3.87 -2.34 -5.89
CA SER A 594 -3.88 -1.42 -4.76
C SER A 594 -2.95 -0.23 -5.01
N ASN A 595 -3.43 0.95 -4.65
CA ASN A 595 -2.65 2.17 -4.52
C ASN A 595 -2.07 2.27 -3.09
N CYS A 596 -0.86 2.80 -2.89
CA CYS A 596 -0.37 3.17 -1.55
C CYS A 596 0.76 4.21 -1.65
N GLY A 597 0.41 5.49 -1.79
CA GLY A 597 1.38 6.57 -1.98
C GLY A 597 1.71 7.41 -0.74
N ASN A 598 3.00 7.68 -0.53
CA ASN A 598 3.51 8.63 0.47
C ASN A 598 4.92 9.11 0.06
N PRO A 599 5.31 10.39 0.29
CA PRO A 599 6.69 10.87 0.10
C PRO A 599 7.82 10.06 0.78
N ALA A 600 7.51 9.23 1.77
CA ALA A 600 8.45 8.31 2.43
C ALA A 600 8.70 6.98 1.66
N LEU A 601 7.99 6.77 0.54
CA LEU A 601 7.94 5.50 -0.18
C LEU A 601 8.47 5.63 -1.62
N ARG A 602 9.38 4.71 -1.96
CA ARG A 602 9.95 4.57 -3.29
C ARG A 602 9.15 3.57 -4.15
N LEU A 603 8.77 2.44 -3.57
CA LEU A 603 7.97 1.40 -4.21
C LEU A 603 6.93 0.82 -3.24
N PHE A 604 5.80 0.41 -3.79
CA PHE A 604 4.80 -0.42 -3.13
C PHE A 604 4.54 -1.64 -3.99
N GLY A 605 4.34 -2.80 -3.36
CA GLY A 605 3.92 -4.00 -4.05
C GLY A 605 3.06 -4.93 -3.19
N ILE A 606 2.17 -5.64 -3.88
CA ILE A 606 1.34 -6.70 -3.33
C ILE A 606 1.54 -7.97 -4.17
N PRO A 607 1.70 -9.14 -3.54
CA PRO A 607 1.61 -10.46 -4.19
C PRO A 607 0.23 -10.71 -4.86
N PRO A 608 0.12 -11.64 -5.81
CA PRO A 608 -1.16 -11.95 -6.47
C PRO A 608 -2.14 -12.66 -5.52
N ALA A 609 -3.44 -12.47 -5.73
CA ALA A 609 -4.47 -13.15 -4.94
C ALA A 609 -4.61 -14.65 -5.29
N ILE A 610 -4.30 -15.07 -6.51
CA ILE A 610 -4.30 -16.47 -6.94
C ILE A 610 -3.09 -16.77 -7.82
N ASP A 611 -2.72 -18.05 -7.93
CA ASP A 611 -1.64 -18.56 -8.79
C ASP A 611 -1.73 -18.13 -10.26
N GLN A 612 -2.93 -17.79 -10.73
CA GLN A 612 -3.22 -17.41 -12.11
C GLN A 612 -3.50 -15.91 -12.29
N GLY A 613 -3.20 -15.10 -11.27
CA GLY A 613 -3.46 -13.66 -11.24
C GLY A 613 -2.21 -12.79 -11.19
N PHE A 614 -2.44 -11.48 -11.09
CA PHE A 614 -1.44 -10.47 -10.83
C PHE A 614 -1.72 -9.74 -9.51
N GLY A 615 -0.66 -9.37 -8.79
CA GLY A 615 -0.72 -8.41 -7.70
C GLY A 615 -0.08 -7.11 -8.18
N ILE A 616 -0.83 -6.00 -8.16
CA ILE A 616 -0.42 -4.71 -8.71
C ILE A 616 -0.42 -3.68 -7.59
N GLY A 617 0.75 -3.30 -7.11
CA GLY A 617 0.93 -2.15 -6.20
C GLY A 617 1.35 -0.92 -7.01
N TYR A 618 0.77 0.25 -6.76
CA TYR A 618 1.26 1.49 -7.38
C TYR A 618 1.31 2.69 -6.43
N ILE A 619 2.18 3.64 -6.77
CA ILE A 619 2.38 4.91 -6.08
C ILE A 619 2.14 6.05 -7.08
N ILE A 620 1.15 6.90 -6.80
CA ILE A 620 0.91 8.14 -7.54
C ILE A 620 1.77 9.24 -6.92
N HIS A 621 2.81 9.69 -7.63
CA HIS A 621 3.52 10.93 -7.34
C HIS A 621 2.90 12.09 -8.14
N LYS A 622 3.50 13.28 -8.10
CA LYS A 622 2.91 14.50 -8.66
C LYS A 622 2.66 14.41 -10.18
N ASP A 623 3.66 14.06 -10.98
CA ASP A 623 3.55 13.98 -12.45
C ASP A 623 3.94 12.60 -13.00
N GLU A 624 4.18 11.63 -12.12
CA GLU A 624 4.54 10.25 -12.45
C GLU A 624 3.85 9.24 -11.54
N VAL A 625 3.72 8.01 -12.03
CA VAL A 625 3.28 6.85 -11.25
C VAL A 625 4.37 5.78 -11.35
N VAL A 626 4.63 5.11 -10.23
CA VAL A 626 5.47 3.92 -10.18
C VAL A 626 4.57 2.72 -9.89
N VAL A 627 4.58 1.74 -10.80
CA VAL A 627 3.77 0.52 -10.74
C VAL A 627 4.68 -0.67 -10.54
N THR A 628 4.39 -1.49 -9.54
CA THR A 628 5.04 -2.78 -9.29
C THR A 628 4.02 -3.88 -9.54
N VAL A 629 4.34 -4.81 -10.44
CA VAL A 629 3.51 -5.97 -10.74
C VAL A 629 4.24 -7.23 -10.32
N SER A 630 3.55 -8.07 -9.57
CA SER A 630 3.93 -9.44 -9.24
C SER A 630 3.00 -10.43 -9.95
N SER A 631 3.54 -11.59 -10.34
CA SER A 631 2.74 -12.70 -10.86
C SER A 631 3.41 -14.04 -10.59
N LYS A 632 2.68 -15.13 -10.78
CA LYS A 632 3.22 -16.49 -10.79
C LYS A 632 3.05 -17.06 -12.20
N HIS A 633 4.16 -17.43 -12.86
CA HIS A 633 4.17 -17.97 -14.23
C HIS A 633 3.42 -17.15 -15.32
N ARG A 634 3.21 -15.83 -15.16
CA ARG A 634 2.60 -14.98 -16.22
C ARG A 634 3.62 -14.10 -16.94
N GLN A 635 3.21 -13.54 -18.07
CA GLN A 635 4.04 -12.63 -18.88
C GLN A 635 4.00 -11.20 -18.30
N THR A 636 4.60 -11.00 -17.12
CA THR A 636 4.45 -9.75 -16.33
C THR A 636 4.96 -8.51 -17.07
N GLU A 637 6.09 -8.64 -17.74
CA GLU A 637 6.69 -7.56 -18.55
C GLU A 637 5.78 -7.17 -19.72
N ARG A 638 5.23 -8.15 -20.44
CA ARG A 638 4.29 -7.91 -21.54
C ARG A 638 3.00 -7.26 -21.09
N PHE A 639 2.51 -7.59 -19.89
CA PHE A 639 1.35 -6.93 -19.29
C PHE A 639 1.63 -5.44 -19.03
N LEU A 640 2.78 -5.12 -18.43
CA LEU A 640 3.21 -3.75 -18.21
C LEU A 640 3.43 -2.94 -19.50
N ASP A 641 4.04 -3.55 -20.53
CA ASP A 641 4.22 -2.89 -21.83
C ASP A 641 2.88 -2.63 -22.53
N THR A 642 1.95 -3.60 -22.46
CA THR A 642 0.60 -3.45 -23.03
C THR A 642 -0.17 -2.34 -22.32
N PHE A 643 -0.13 -2.30 -20.98
CA PHE A 643 -0.67 -1.22 -20.17
C PHE A 643 -0.08 0.14 -20.56
N LYS A 644 1.26 0.25 -20.58
CA LYS A 644 1.97 1.47 -20.98
C LYS A 644 1.57 1.97 -22.37
N SER A 645 1.34 1.04 -23.31
CA SER A 645 0.85 1.35 -24.66
C SER A 645 -0.54 1.98 -24.64
N PHE A 646 -1.53 1.33 -24.00
CA PHE A 646 -2.89 1.87 -23.88
C PHE A 646 -2.92 3.23 -23.19
N MET A 647 -2.16 3.38 -22.10
CA MET A 647 -2.11 4.64 -21.35
C MET A 647 -1.50 5.77 -22.20
N SER A 648 -0.56 5.45 -23.09
CA SER A 648 0.00 6.40 -24.06
C SER A 648 -1.01 6.73 -25.18
N GLU A 649 -1.80 5.76 -25.64
CA GLU A 649 -2.88 5.98 -26.62
C GLU A 649 -3.98 6.88 -26.05
N ILE A 650 -4.48 6.57 -24.85
CA ILE A 650 -5.51 7.37 -24.16
C ILE A 650 -5.00 8.80 -23.95
N LYS A 651 -3.77 8.97 -23.45
CA LYS A 651 -3.14 10.30 -23.32
C LYS A 651 -3.10 11.07 -24.63
N ARG A 652 -2.79 10.43 -25.75
CA ARG A 652 -2.80 11.08 -27.07
C ARG A 652 -4.21 11.56 -27.45
N ILE A 653 -5.25 10.78 -27.15
CA ILE A 653 -6.66 11.19 -27.38
C ILE A 653 -7.01 12.39 -26.48
N VAL A 654 -6.65 12.34 -25.19
CA VAL A 654 -6.89 13.43 -24.23
C VAL A 654 -6.19 14.72 -24.66
N SER A 655 -4.93 14.66 -25.10
CA SER A 655 -4.22 15.85 -25.60
C SER A 655 -4.88 16.42 -26.84
N GLN A 656 -5.29 15.58 -27.80
CA GLN A 656 -5.97 16.02 -29.02
C GLN A 656 -7.31 16.71 -28.72
N GLU A 657 -8.09 16.19 -27.77
CA GLU A 657 -9.32 16.87 -27.31
C GLU A 657 -9.03 18.12 -26.51
N SER A 658 -8.01 18.10 -25.63
CA SER A 658 -7.60 19.27 -24.84
C SER A 658 -7.15 20.42 -25.74
N ASP A 659 -6.36 20.15 -26.79
CA ASP A 659 -5.94 21.15 -27.77
C ASP A 659 -7.15 21.74 -28.53
N LEU A 660 -8.13 20.90 -28.85
CA LEU A 660 -9.42 21.32 -29.43
C LEU A 660 -10.22 22.21 -28.47
N VAL A 661 -10.35 21.82 -27.20
CA VAL A 661 -11.06 22.59 -26.16
C VAL A 661 -10.35 23.91 -25.87
N MET A 662 -9.01 23.93 -25.81
CA MET A 662 -8.22 25.14 -25.63
C MET A 662 -8.33 26.07 -26.84
N ALA A 663 -8.26 25.55 -28.08
CA ALA A 663 -8.49 26.33 -29.30
C ALA A 663 -9.92 26.89 -29.39
N LEU A 664 -10.93 26.14 -28.93
CA LEU A 664 -12.31 26.61 -28.80
C LEU A 664 -12.43 27.71 -27.74
N ALA A 665 -11.81 27.54 -26.56
CA ALA A 665 -11.82 28.52 -25.49
C ALA A 665 -11.08 29.82 -25.87
N GLU A 666 -9.95 29.74 -26.57
CA GLU A 666 -9.28 30.90 -27.16
C GLU A 666 -10.16 31.60 -28.20
N SER A 667 -10.87 30.83 -29.03
CA SER A 667 -11.83 31.37 -30.01
C SER A 667 -13.01 32.09 -29.33
N GLU A 668 -13.53 31.57 -28.21
CA GLU A 668 -14.59 32.22 -27.44
C GLU A 668 -14.09 33.46 -26.69
N ASN A 669 -12.94 33.40 -26.03
CA ASN A 669 -12.32 34.55 -25.38
C ASN A 669 -12.03 35.67 -26.40
N ARG A 670 -11.51 35.33 -27.58
CA ARG A 670 -11.28 36.28 -28.68
C ARG A 670 -12.59 36.86 -29.23
N LYS A 671 -13.68 36.09 -29.31
CA LYS A 671 -15.03 36.61 -29.64
C LYS A 671 -15.56 37.55 -28.55
N LEU A 672 -15.32 37.25 -27.27
CA LEU A 672 -15.75 38.08 -26.14
C LEU A 672 -14.98 39.40 -26.10
N GLU A 673 -13.66 39.36 -26.31
CA GLU A 673 -12.79 40.53 -26.44
C GLU A 673 -13.21 41.42 -27.62
N LEU A 674 -13.46 40.84 -28.80
CA LEU A 674 -13.98 41.56 -29.97
C LEU A 674 -15.38 42.17 -29.71
N LYS A 675 -16.26 41.51 -28.96
CA LYS A 675 -17.53 42.10 -28.51
C LYS A 675 -17.31 43.28 -27.57
N THR A 676 -16.41 43.16 -26.60
CA THR A 676 -16.08 44.23 -25.63
C THR A 676 -15.47 45.45 -26.33
N ILE A 677 -14.52 45.25 -27.25
CA ILE A 677 -13.93 46.31 -28.08
C ILE A 677 -15.01 46.97 -28.96
N ARG A 678 -15.94 46.18 -29.54
CA ARG A 678 -17.07 46.73 -30.31
C ARG A 678 -17.99 47.57 -29.43
N ILE A 679 -18.35 47.11 -28.23
CA ILE A 679 -19.18 47.85 -27.27
C ILE A 679 -18.48 49.15 -26.86
N GLN A 680 -17.19 49.12 -26.51
CA GLN A 680 -16.41 50.33 -26.20
C GLN A 680 -16.35 51.31 -27.39
N LYS A 681 -16.23 50.80 -28.63
CA LYS A 681 -16.19 51.60 -29.85
C LYS A 681 -17.55 52.17 -30.29
N GLU A 682 -18.67 51.57 -29.86
CA GLU A 682 -19.99 52.18 -30.01
C GLU A 682 -20.28 53.17 -28.87
N LEU A 683 -19.93 52.84 -27.63
CA LEU A 683 -20.04 53.76 -26.48
C LEU A 683 -19.22 55.04 -26.67
N SER A 684 -18.04 54.97 -27.27
CA SER A 684 -17.22 56.16 -27.57
C SER A 684 -17.80 57.07 -28.68
N LYS A 685 -18.83 56.61 -29.41
CA LYS A 685 -19.62 57.44 -30.33
C LYS A 685 -20.87 58.04 -29.68
N VAL A 686 -21.26 57.57 -28.49
CA VAL A 686 -22.42 58.12 -27.76
C VAL A 686 -22.01 59.46 -27.15
N ASN A 687 -22.35 60.53 -27.86
CA ASN A 687 -21.96 61.89 -27.50
C ASN A 687 -22.83 62.40 -26.33
N LEU A 688 -22.39 62.15 -25.10
CA LEU A 688 -23.07 62.49 -23.83
C LEU A 688 -23.10 64.01 -23.52
N ARG A 689 -23.64 64.82 -24.45
CA ARG A 689 -23.91 66.26 -24.25
C ARG A 689 -25.23 66.70 -24.90
N SER A 690 -26.35 66.31 -24.28
CA SER A 690 -27.61 67.05 -24.38
C SER A 690 -28.44 66.94 -23.09
N SER A 691 -28.30 67.96 -22.22
CA SER A 691 -29.39 68.64 -21.49
C SER A 691 -30.76 67.92 -21.40
N LEU A 692 -31.40 67.68 -20.23
CA LEU A 692 -31.80 68.70 -19.24
C LEU A 692 -32.38 68.10 -17.94
N MET A 693 -32.39 68.94 -16.89
CA MET A 693 -33.02 68.80 -15.56
C MET A 693 -34.42 68.15 -15.49
N ARG A 694 -34.67 67.31 -14.47
CA ARG A 694 -35.83 67.43 -13.54
C ARG A 694 -35.70 66.55 -12.27
N HIS A 695 -35.67 67.24 -11.13
CA HIS A 695 -35.97 66.93 -9.70
C HIS A 695 -36.01 65.50 -9.10
N PRO A 696 -35.69 65.37 -7.79
CA PRO A 696 -35.67 64.10 -7.05
C PRO A 696 -37.06 63.65 -6.59
N ILE A 697 -37.17 62.38 -6.17
CA ILE A 697 -38.33 61.81 -5.48
C ILE A 697 -37.82 61.11 -4.20
N ASP A 698 -38.56 61.28 -3.11
CA ASP A 698 -38.15 60.95 -1.74
C ASP A 698 -38.20 59.47 -1.36
N ILE A 699 -37.50 59.14 -0.27
CA ILE A 699 -37.54 57.85 0.41
C ILE A 699 -38.53 57.94 1.58
N THR A 700 -39.58 57.12 1.56
CA THR A 700 -40.42 56.85 2.74
C THR A 700 -40.67 55.35 2.88
N LEU A 701 -40.39 54.83 4.07
CA LEU A 701 -40.73 53.49 4.53
C LEU A 701 -42.20 53.44 4.97
N ASP A 702 -42.85 52.30 4.77
CA ASP A 702 -43.91 51.82 5.67
C ASP A 702 -44.02 50.28 5.59
N THR A 703 -44.26 49.65 6.74
CA THR A 703 -44.51 48.22 6.93
C THR A 703 -45.84 48.03 7.66
N PRO A 704 -46.51 46.87 7.52
CA PRO A 704 -46.99 46.19 8.73
C PRO A 704 -47.10 44.65 8.66
N ASN A 705 -46.70 43.98 9.77
CA ASN A 705 -47.40 42.88 10.49
C ASN A 705 -47.81 41.56 9.76
N LEU A 706 -47.85 40.35 10.34
CA LEU A 706 -47.80 39.83 11.73
C LEU A 706 -47.36 38.32 11.74
N GLU A 707 -47.27 37.70 12.93
CA GLU A 707 -46.75 36.34 13.29
C GLU A 707 -47.67 35.11 12.91
N PRO A 708 -47.52 33.87 13.46
CA PRO A 708 -46.38 32.91 13.49
C PRO A 708 -46.72 31.44 13.03
N PHE A 709 -45.67 30.63 12.73
CA PHE A 709 -45.54 29.14 12.76
C PHE A 709 -46.70 28.17 12.39
N PRO A 710 -46.41 27.07 11.65
CA PRO A 710 -46.07 25.81 12.35
C PRO A 710 -44.99 24.92 11.67
N SER A 711 -44.52 23.93 12.44
CA SER A 711 -43.57 22.87 12.05
C SER A 711 -44.21 21.75 11.23
N HIS A 712 -43.49 21.20 10.24
CA HIS A 712 -43.49 19.76 9.94
C HIS A 712 -42.22 19.33 9.18
N HIS A 713 -41.83 18.06 9.36
CA HIS A 713 -40.62 17.44 8.84
C HIS A 713 -40.55 17.42 7.31
N HIS A 714 -39.34 17.55 6.74
CA HIS A 714 -38.88 16.66 5.66
C HIS A 714 -37.35 16.51 5.67
N SER A 715 -36.89 15.38 5.14
CA SER A 715 -35.51 14.89 5.06
C SER A 715 -34.55 15.87 4.36
N GLN A 716 -33.34 16.03 4.89
CA GLN A 716 -32.24 16.69 4.20
C GLN A 716 -31.37 15.65 3.47
N ASP A 717 -31.47 15.63 2.15
CA ASP A 717 -30.49 14.97 1.29
C ASP A 717 -29.16 15.71 1.35
N LEU A 718 -28.06 14.97 1.49
CA LEU A 718 -26.70 15.51 1.52
C LEU A 718 -26.18 15.70 0.09
N SER A 719 -25.76 16.91 -0.28
CA SER A 719 -25.39 17.27 -1.65
C SER A 719 -24.01 16.75 -2.10
N ASP A 720 -23.96 16.10 -3.27
CA ASP A 720 -22.84 15.29 -3.81
C ASP A 720 -21.54 16.02 -4.26
N GLU A 721 -21.37 17.33 -4.05
CA GLU A 721 -20.27 18.09 -4.67
C GLU A 721 -18.88 17.98 -3.98
N GLU A 722 -18.74 17.35 -2.80
CA GLU A 722 -17.50 17.43 -2.01
C GLU A 722 -16.32 16.51 -2.45
N TYR A 723 -16.54 15.55 -3.36
CA TYR A 723 -15.63 14.39 -3.55
C TYR A 723 -14.79 14.36 -4.85
N LYS A 724 -14.50 15.51 -5.47
CA LYS A 724 -13.78 15.58 -6.77
C LYS A 724 -12.23 15.45 -6.74
N TYR A 725 -11.61 15.13 -5.61
CA TYR A 725 -10.14 15.21 -5.44
C TYR A 725 -9.49 14.09 -4.56
N LEU A 726 -10.04 12.87 -4.54
CA LEU A 726 -9.48 11.77 -3.74
C LEU A 726 -9.37 10.50 -4.60
N GLY A 727 -8.18 10.26 -5.15
CA GLY A 727 -7.73 8.91 -5.48
C GLY A 727 -7.20 8.20 -4.23
N GLY A 728 -7.08 6.88 -4.28
CA GLY A 728 -6.66 6.01 -3.18
C GLY A 728 -5.46 6.56 -2.39
N TYR A 729 -5.61 6.52 -1.06
CA TYR A 729 -4.56 6.82 -0.08
C TYR A 729 -3.98 8.25 -0.10
N GLY A 730 -4.80 9.24 -0.42
CA GLY A 730 -4.52 10.67 -0.16
C GLY A 730 -4.53 11.07 1.32
N TYR A 731 -3.73 10.40 2.18
CA TYR A 731 -3.59 10.74 3.61
C TYR A 731 -2.41 11.67 3.94
N PHE A 732 -1.55 11.98 2.97
CA PHE A 732 -0.44 12.93 3.15
C PHE A 732 -0.48 14.03 2.09
N ASP A 733 -1.19 15.12 2.41
CA ASP A 733 -1.14 16.34 1.63
C ASP A 733 0.19 17.07 1.89
N MET A 734 1.02 17.15 0.85
CA MET A 734 2.30 17.86 0.84
C MET A 734 2.17 19.37 1.11
N GLY A 735 0.96 19.94 1.18
CA GLY A 735 0.73 21.33 1.57
C GLY A 735 1.16 21.69 2.99
N GLN A 736 1.10 20.79 3.99
CA GLN A 736 1.39 21.17 5.39
C GLN A 736 2.87 21.18 5.77
N VAL A 737 3.77 20.53 5.02
CA VAL A 737 5.21 20.58 5.32
C VAL A 737 5.82 21.89 4.83
N THR A 738 5.47 22.33 3.62
CA THR A 738 5.86 23.64 3.08
C THR A 738 5.21 24.79 3.86
N LEU A 739 3.91 24.74 4.16
CA LEU A 739 3.26 25.82 4.92
C LEU A 739 3.82 26.02 6.34
N ARG A 740 4.33 24.98 7.00
CA ARG A 740 5.02 25.14 8.30
C ARG A 740 6.42 25.71 8.15
N GLY A 741 7.16 25.31 7.12
CA GLY A 741 8.44 25.94 6.77
C GLY A 741 8.27 27.43 6.48
N ASP A 742 7.31 27.78 5.63
CA ASP A 742 7.03 29.16 5.24
C ASP A 742 6.47 29.99 6.40
N GLN A 743 5.66 29.43 7.30
CA GLN A 743 5.19 30.17 8.50
C GLN A 743 6.33 30.43 9.50
N ILE A 744 7.26 29.50 9.70
CA ILE A 744 8.45 29.74 10.54
C ILE A 744 9.35 30.79 9.85
N TYR A 745 9.62 30.64 8.56
CA TYR A 745 10.44 31.57 7.78
C TYR A 745 9.85 32.99 7.71
N HIS A 746 8.53 33.13 7.52
CA HIS A 746 7.84 34.43 7.58
C HIS A 746 7.79 35.01 9.00
N THR A 747 7.68 34.20 10.04
CA THR A 747 7.72 34.69 11.43
C THR A 747 9.13 35.21 11.76
N GLU A 748 10.18 34.48 11.38
CA GLU A 748 11.57 34.95 11.50
C GLU A 748 11.87 36.19 10.64
N LEU A 749 11.36 36.26 9.40
CA LEU A 749 11.49 37.47 8.57
C LEU A 749 10.77 38.67 9.22
N SER A 750 9.60 38.47 9.83
CA SER A 750 8.85 39.53 10.50
C SER A 750 9.55 40.06 11.76
N LEU A 751 10.27 39.19 12.47
CA LEU A 751 11.10 39.54 13.62
C LEU A 751 12.40 40.25 13.18
N ASN A 752 13.08 39.72 12.16
CA ASN A 752 14.31 40.32 11.62
C ASN A 752 14.06 41.68 10.92
N LEU A 753 12.92 41.87 10.25
CA LEU A 753 12.51 43.17 9.68
C LEU A 753 12.26 44.24 10.76
N ARG A 754 11.75 43.85 11.93
CA ARG A 754 11.57 44.79 13.06
C ARG A 754 12.89 45.17 13.74
N ILE A 755 13.91 44.33 13.66
CA ILE A 755 15.25 44.62 14.21
C ILE A 755 16.08 45.45 13.23
N THR A 756 16.00 45.19 11.92
CA THR A 756 16.77 45.94 10.90
C THR A 756 16.23 47.34 10.56
N LEU A 757 14.95 47.64 10.84
CA LEU A 757 14.41 49.00 10.68
C LEU A 757 14.80 49.98 11.81
N SER A 758 15.47 49.51 12.87
CA SER A 758 15.88 50.36 14.02
C SER A 758 17.33 50.84 13.97
N PHE A 759 18.16 50.36 13.03
CA PHE A 759 19.57 50.74 12.92
C PHE A 759 19.91 51.14 11.48
N ASN A 760 20.64 52.27 11.36
CA ASN A 760 21.13 52.88 10.11
C ASN A 760 20.12 53.74 9.30
N SER A 761 19.46 54.66 10.00
CA SER A 761 19.41 56.02 9.45
C SER A 761 20.80 56.66 9.54
N LYS A 762 21.20 57.43 8.51
CA LYS A 762 22.49 58.15 8.34
C LYS A 762 23.71 57.34 7.83
N ALA A 763 23.95 57.42 6.51
CA ALA A 763 25.27 57.70 5.92
C ALA A 763 25.10 58.16 4.45
N ASN A 764 26.01 59.01 3.96
CA ASN A 764 25.85 59.75 2.69
C ASN A 764 26.57 59.11 1.48
N SER A 765 25.96 59.27 0.31
CA SER A 765 26.53 59.54 -1.04
C SER A 765 27.89 58.95 -1.48
N ARG A 766 27.91 58.36 -2.70
CA ARG A 766 28.63 58.90 -3.89
C ARG A 766 28.40 58.07 -5.17
N HIS A 767 28.91 58.59 -6.29
CA HIS A 767 28.52 58.30 -7.68
C HIS A 767 29.29 57.16 -8.39
N LEU A 768 28.62 56.56 -9.38
CA LEU A 768 29.08 56.16 -10.74
C LEU A 768 30.46 55.49 -10.93
N SER A 769 30.50 54.35 -11.66
CA SER A 769 30.82 54.36 -13.11
C SER A 769 30.95 52.95 -13.74
N HIS A 770 30.68 52.85 -15.04
CA HIS A 770 31.02 51.70 -15.89
C HIS A 770 32.43 51.88 -16.50
N SER A 771 33.22 50.80 -16.60
CA SER A 771 34.17 50.61 -17.72
C SER A 771 34.64 49.16 -17.88
N ASN A 772 34.88 48.75 -19.13
CA ASN A 772 35.24 47.40 -19.58
C ASN A 772 36.69 46.98 -19.27
N LEU A 773 36.92 45.66 -19.19
CA LEU A 773 37.99 44.87 -19.84
C LEU A 773 37.95 43.45 -19.23
N HIS A 774 37.55 42.36 -19.88
CA HIS A 774 37.75 41.92 -21.28
C HIS A 774 39.20 41.59 -21.66
N ALA A 775 39.96 40.99 -20.73
CA ALA A 775 41.29 40.45 -21.04
C ALA A 775 41.71 39.22 -20.19
N PHE A 776 40.88 38.18 -20.02
CA PHE A 776 41.34 36.83 -19.63
C PHE A 776 40.24 35.74 -19.79
N ALA A 777 39.98 35.27 -21.01
CA ALA A 777 39.32 33.98 -21.33
C ALA A 777 39.19 33.75 -22.86
N LYS A 778 40.27 33.97 -23.63
CA LYS A 778 40.27 33.72 -25.09
C LYS A 778 41.26 32.61 -25.45
N LYS A 779 40.92 31.37 -25.09
CA LYS A 779 41.52 30.12 -25.61
C LYS A 779 40.51 28.98 -25.49
N HIS A 780 40.46 28.13 -26.51
CA HIS A 780 39.61 26.93 -26.64
C HIS A 780 38.09 27.12 -26.72
N LEU A 781 37.65 27.78 -27.79
CA LEU A 781 36.41 27.40 -28.50
C LEU A 781 36.68 27.44 -30.01
N GLN A 782 36.86 26.26 -30.62
CA GLN A 782 36.64 26.05 -32.04
C GLN A 782 35.92 24.71 -32.20
N ALA A 783 34.78 24.76 -32.87
CA ALA A 783 34.03 23.58 -33.25
C ALA A 783 34.72 22.89 -34.43
N ASN A 784 34.78 21.56 -34.39
CA ASN A 784 34.70 20.70 -35.56
C ASN A 784 34.35 19.26 -35.15
N ASP A 785 33.83 18.52 -36.12
CA ASP A 785 33.53 17.09 -36.13
C ASP A 785 32.47 16.48 -35.19
N MET A 786 31.21 16.56 -35.64
CA MET A 786 30.16 15.59 -35.32
C MET A 786 29.85 14.60 -36.46
N LYS A 787 30.66 14.55 -37.54
CA LYS A 787 30.38 13.66 -38.69
C LYS A 787 31.08 12.31 -38.65
N GLU A 788 32.19 12.15 -37.92
CA GLU A 788 32.92 10.87 -37.89
C GLU A 788 32.36 9.80 -36.93
N ARG A 789 31.58 10.17 -35.89
CA ARG A 789 31.10 9.18 -34.89
C ARG A 789 30.01 8.22 -35.37
N PHE A 790 29.30 8.52 -36.46
CA PHE A 790 28.33 7.58 -37.04
C PHE A 790 28.99 6.51 -37.94
N SER A 791 30.19 6.76 -38.48
CA SER A 791 30.88 5.83 -39.40
C SER A 791 31.50 4.61 -38.72
N LEU A 792 31.80 4.68 -37.41
CA LEU A 792 32.49 3.59 -36.71
C LEU A 792 31.55 2.40 -36.42
N SER A 793 30.30 2.68 -36.06
CA SER A 793 29.29 1.67 -35.72
C SER A 793 28.87 0.82 -36.91
N GLU A 794 28.81 1.40 -38.11
CA GLU A 794 28.50 0.68 -39.35
C GLU A 794 29.66 -0.23 -39.77
N LYS A 795 30.91 0.26 -39.70
CA LYS A 795 32.13 -0.53 -39.99
C LYS A 795 32.36 -1.70 -39.03
N ILE A 796 31.90 -1.61 -37.79
CA ILE A 796 31.91 -2.74 -36.84
C ILE A 796 30.84 -3.76 -37.22
N ARG A 797 29.68 -3.32 -37.74
CA ARG A 797 28.57 -4.20 -38.14
C ARG A 797 28.92 -5.02 -39.38
N GLU A 798 29.51 -4.41 -40.42
CA GLU A 798 29.96 -5.13 -41.64
C GLU A 798 30.97 -6.24 -41.32
N ARG A 799 31.99 -5.95 -40.48
CA ARG A 799 33.02 -6.94 -40.09
C ARG A 799 32.48 -8.15 -39.32
N LEU A 800 31.34 -8.02 -38.63
CA LEU A 800 30.72 -9.13 -37.92
C LEU A 800 29.91 -10.04 -38.85
N THR A 801 29.37 -9.52 -39.95
CA THR A 801 28.70 -10.32 -40.99
C THR A 801 29.68 -11.16 -41.81
N ASP A 802 30.84 -10.61 -42.20
CA ASP A 802 31.84 -11.31 -43.03
C ASP A 802 32.45 -12.55 -42.35
N LEU A 803 32.45 -12.59 -41.02
CA LEU A 803 32.93 -13.74 -40.23
C LEU A 803 31.93 -14.92 -40.18
N SER A 804 30.69 -14.74 -40.64
CA SER A 804 29.65 -15.79 -40.64
C SER A 804 29.45 -16.50 -41.98
N LEU A 805 30.15 -16.08 -43.04
CA LEU A 805 29.95 -16.57 -44.41
C LEU A 805 31.08 -17.45 -44.97
N SER A 806 32.08 -17.81 -44.15
CA SER A 806 33.28 -18.52 -44.57
C SER A 806 33.41 -19.97 -44.03
N THR A 807 32.32 -20.75 -44.02
CA THR A 807 32.36 -22.23 -43.88
C THR A 807 31.12 -22.92 -44.48
N SER A 808 30.89 -22.76 -45.79
CA SER A 808 29.98 -23.65 -46.54
C SER A 808 30.39 -23.77 -48.01
N SER A 809 30.01 -24.89 -48.67
CA SER A 809 30.51 -25.38 -49.98
C SER A 809 31.97 -25.89 -49.93
N LEU A 810 32.41 -27.00 -50.55
CA LEU A 810 31.87 -28.03 -51.46
C LEU A 810 32.41 -29.44 -50.99
N SER A 811 32.03 -30.64 -51.47
CA SER A 811 31.02 -31.18 -52.41
C SER A 811 31.01 -32.73 -52.32
N GLY A 812 29.97 -33.41 -52.84
CA GLY A 812 30.18 -34.59 -53.70
C GLY A 812 29.93 -36.01 -53.14
N SER A 813 28.74 -36.54 -53.42
CA SER A 813 28.45 -37.86 -54.05
C SER A 813 29.04 -39.19 -53.52
N GLU A 814 28.10 -40.04 -53.07
CA GLU A 814 27.86 -41.44 -53.51
C GLU A 814 28.63 -42.67 -52.94
N HIS A 815 27.87 -43.79 -52.98
CA HIS A 815 28.24 -45.22 -52.99
C HIS A 815 28.42 -46.07 -51.70
N THR A 816 27.30 -46.74 -51.36
CA THR A 816 27.12 -48.22 -51.14
C THR A 816 27.75 -49.00 -49.96
N SER A 817 26.84 -49.64 -49.18
CA SER A 817 26.89 -51.00 -48.60
C SER A 817 27.98 -51.37 -47.57
N THR A 818 27.65 -51.89 -46.37
CA THR A 818 27.27 -53.31 -46.15
C THR A 818 26.89 -53.63 -44.68
N SER A 819 26.08 -54.69 -44.48
CA SER A 819 25.95 -55.60 -43.30
C SER A 819 26.04 -55.11 -41.83
N ARG A 820 24.88 -55.10 -41.11
CA ARG A 820 24.37 -56.13 -40.15
C ARG A 820 25.40 -57.07 -39.42
N PRO A 821 25.09 -57.71 -38.24
CA PRO A 821 23.77 -57.83 -37.56
C PRO A 821 23.73 -57.92 -35.99
N GLN A 822 22.54 -58.25 -35.47
CA GLN A 822 22.20 -58.94 -34.18
C GLN A 822 22.42 -58.19 -32.85
N THR A 823 21.38 -57.70 -32.15
CA THR A 823 20.33 -58.41 -31.36
C THR A 823 20.79 -59.26 -30.17
N ARG A 824 20.45 -58.82 -28.94
CA ARG A 824 19.67 -59.67 -28.01
C ARG A 824 18.94 -58.84 -26.95
N LYS A 825 17.70 -59.25 -26.65
CA LYS A 825 16.95 -58.84 -25.47
C LYS A 825 17.53 -59.55 -24.23
N ALA A 826 17.47 -58.90 -23.08
CA ALA A 826 17.08 -59.54 -21.82
C ALA A 826 16.51 -58.49 -20.88
N SER A 827 15.30 -58.74 -20.38
CA SER A 827 14.63 -57.97 -19.35
C SER A 827 14.81 -58.67 -18.01
N LEU A 828 15.30 -57.94 -17.00
CA LEU A 828 14.92 -58.02 -15.59
C LEU A 828 15.46 -56.78 -14.88
#